data_AF-A0A9D7VYU8-F1
#
_entry.id   AF-A0A9D7VYU8-F1
#
_cell.length_a   1.000
_cell.length_b   1.000
_cell.length_c   1.000
_cell.angle_alpha   90.00
_cell.angle_beta   90.00
_cell.angle_gamma   90.00
#
_symmetry.space_group_name_H-M   'P 1'
#
loop_
_entity.id
_entity.type
_entity.pdbx_description
1 polymer ?
#
loop_
_entity_poly.entity_id
_entity_poly.type
_entity_poly.pdbx_seq_one_letter_code
_entity_poly.pdbx_strand_id
1 'polypeptide(L)'
;LGIDSIRKAQLFGEIGQKYDLQADDELSLDDFPTLRHLLEYMQPRIGGGDVRASYGERSVSGVTESVDVYRSSAFLSGEEKGRRDREKIQQWARCLSSSLSFQDAPVFPREIGEELDGVASGAGVTASVVRAAMARPFDAIGTFDIIASVQPEETGVVVGFGRHLAPHAEAFTNGSVVGGSMSIPGLPGMLCGWNQNGIIAWLDCSGQSVSENAYTLTPAAIAVDHVIRTAHSTADATEQLRQMCPLDAPVFLLCIGEQQICRVDVDGDVTVLANEVHAVRPESPLDRIALHDGQRNIHDAVIVLVGSNEEEQARMSATSHWLALGVFNGKAHVHSGGPTAQWCPELSESLRGLQVHQSRIQPPTNGPARGRETPSVTRRYVVDHCEMAAAAGDRHLSGERVLVLGSGKIAEAVAAEVRQRGADAVVASCGGYADAKRFIEQQESIGAVTHLVIASDAGESSAGTYSDLQVLLESVFFACQQWIIKRTEAGDICDATLTAVTRLGGQFGIDTHIDDVSGGGLAGLFKNIAREFPDLQVRVVDHAREARPSEIAHSTVTELCTKSDIIEVGYRAATRMQMASQEAVVPEGTTPLEAVSRGSVWLVTGGARGVTAACARAFGKQYGLRLALVGSTELVAVEPGWLDLDDSGIKTLKGRLMVEAKQRGEDPRRAWNVVEKTIEIRRSLAAFDAEGIEAHYFPCDLSGQEAVRQMVADVQRQVGPVRGIVHGAGFESACRFEKKTHAGFSATVFPKALGLEYILAATDEKMLGAVIGFGSTSGRFGGHGQADYAMANDLLAKIVGRVRADRNIPATVFHWHAWDEVGMASRPESRFVLEQFGLKFMPLAEGVQHFLDEIASGLPVSEVIVTEPAFCEAAGYVLSESTSKTSTAAGSLIRHVQATGEGLSVSVDFDPTQDTFLVEHTQYGRPLLPAVMAAEIIAQSALAAGVTRTVREIRDVTIQRPFGFSTDTKREATITVGQNNGSGKIPVVGWAAVQNTAGHELGDLREHFSGSIAVDSQGVIENVLDEQLFPFNPMVYQEDAPLRHGQSFRTLSGLFLDRSGGWGRVTAPDPNVVAAPRGARGWTVPVALLDGCIVGCAVYSYILLGKRVEVPLRFERLRFADAAHENEKCTLRMFYRSHDEKESIYNFTLYGSDSRPILALDGLHLARVPSLQES
;
A
#
# COMPACT_ATOMS: atom_id res chain seq x y z
N LEU A 1 -1.50 -3.77 24.37
CA LEU A 1 -1.14 -4.95 23.54
C LEU A 1 -0.75 -6.08 24.48
N GLY A 2 -1.34 -7.26 24.31
CA GLY A 2 -0.93 -8.47 25.05
C GLY A 2 0.25 -9.16 24.37
N ILE A 3 1.01 -9.96 25.12
CA ILE A 3 2.16 -10.72 24.62
C ILE A 3 1.92 -12.22 24.86
N ASP A 4 2.22 -13.07 23.88
CA ASP A 4 2.22 -14.53 24.09
C ASP A 4 3.41 -14.99 24.94
N SER A 5 3.26 -16.13 25.62
CA SER A 5 4.25 -16.62 26.59
C SER A 5 5.61 -17.01 25.99
N ILE A 6 5.68 -17.34 24.69
CA ILE A 6 6.94 -17.64 24.00
C ILE A 6 7.71 -16.33 23.77
N ARG A 7 7.01 -15.31 23.28
CA ARG A 7 7.58 -13.97 23.04
C ARG A 7 7.99 -13.29 24.35
N LYS A 8 7.28 -13.52 25.47
CA LYS A 8 7.72 -13.10 26.81
C LYS A 8 9.06 -13.75 27.19
N ALA A 9 9.17 -15.08 27.09
CA ALA A 9 10.38 -15.81 27.44
C ALA A 9 11.59 -15.36 26.59
N GLN A 10 11.38 -15.14 25.29
CA GLN A 10 12.39 -14.59 24.39
C GLN A 10 12.86 -13.20 24.82
N LEU A 11 11.93 -12.27 25.13
CA LEU A 11 12.26 -10.93 25.59
C LEU A 11 13.05 -10.93 26.91
N PHE A 12 12.67 -11.79 27.88
CA PHE A 12 13.44 -11.95 29.12
C PHE A 12 14.87 -12.44 28.85
N GLY A 13 15.05 -13.39 27.93
CA GLY A 13 16.39 -13.86 27.53
C GLY A 13 17.23 -12.79 26.83
N GLU A 14 16.66 -12.11 25.82
CA GLU A 14 17.36 -11.07 25.06
C GLU A 14 17.73 -9.84 25.91
N ILE A 15 16.82 -9.38 26.78
CA ILE A 15 17.09 -8.25 27.67
C ILE A 15 18.04 -8.66 28.80
N GLY A 16 17.88 -9.87 29.37
CA GLY A 16 18.80 -10.42 30.37
C GLY A 16 20.23 -10.49 29.85
N GLN A 17 20.42 -11.03 28.64
CA GLN A 17 21.72 -11.10 27.97
C GLN A 17 22.30 -9.71 27.63
N LYS A 18 21.46 -8.74 27.26
CA LYS A 18 21.89 -7.39 26.87
C LYS A 18 22.34 -6.51 28.05
N TYR A 19 21.79 -6.74 29.24
CA TYR A 19 22.05 -5.92 30.44
C TYR A 19 22.67 -6.69 31.61
N ASP A 20 23.16 -7.92 31.36
CA ASP A 20 23.77 -8.84 32.35
C ASP A 20 22.90 -9.08 33.60
N LEU A 21 21.60 -9.31 33.36
CA LEU A 21 20.61 -9.55 34.42
C LEU A 21 20.28 -11.03 34.56
N GLN A 22 20.28 -11.53 35.80
CA GLN A 22 19.77 -12.85 36.14
C GLN A 22 18.26 -12.81 36.41
N ALA A 23 17.56 -13.91 36.13
CA ALA A 23 16.14 -14.04 36.44
C ALA A 23 15.94 -14.36 37.93
N ASP A 24 14.93 -13.77 38.56
CA ASP A 24 14.52 -14.14 39.92
C ASP A 24 13.80 -15.50 39.90
N ASP A 25 14.20 -16.44 40.77
CA ASP A 25 13.71 -17.84 40.80
C ASP A 25 12.20 -17.99 41.11
N GLU A 26 11.51 -16.93 41.55
CA GLU A 26 10.10 -16.97 41.99
C GLU A 26 9.08 -16.44 40.96
N LEU A 27 9.49 -16.05 39.76
CA LEU A 27 8.61 -15.36 38.79
C LEU A 27 7.87 -16.29 37.82
N SER A 28 6.59 -15.98 37.57
CA SER A 28 5.82 -16.57 36.48
C SER A 28 5.81 -15.66 35.25
N LEU A 29 5.83 -16.25 34.06
CA LEU A 29 5.61 -15.50 32.80
C LEU A 29 4.17 -14.95 32.69
N ASP A 30 3.23 -15.45 33.50
CA ASP A 30 1.85 -14.96 33.53
C ASP A 30 1.72 -13.58 34.21
N ASP A 31 2.66 -13.23 35.10
CA ASP A 31 2.70 -11.94 35.82
C ASP A 31 2.95 -10.74 34.89
N PHE A 32 3.36 -11.00 33.64
CA PHE A 32 3.70 -9.99 32.63
C PHE A 32 2.74 -10.03 31.41
N PRO A 33 1.46 -9.65 31.56
CA PRO A 33 0.48 -9.74 30.46
C PRO A 33 0.71 -8.72 29.34
N THR A 34 1.43 -7.62 29.60
CA THR A 34 1.69 -6.56 28.61
C THR A 34 3.14 -6.06 28.67
N LEU A 35 3.60 -5.41 27.60
CA LEU A 35 4.96 -4.83 27.51
C LEU A 35 5.25 -3.81 28.62
N ARG A 36 4.22 -3.16 29.16
CA ARG A 36 4.37 -2.19 30.25
C ARG A 36 4.73 -2.87 31.58
N HIS A 37 4.13 -4.01 31.90
CA HIS A 37 4.49 -4.77 33.12
C HIS A 37 5.94 -5.26 33.06
N LEU A 38 6.38 -5.72 31.89
CA LEU A 38 7.77 -6.15 31.68
C LEU A 38 8.74 -4.96 31.78
N LEU A 39 8.38 -3.80 31.22
CA LEU A 39 9.14 -2.55 31.35
C LEU A 39 9.26 -2.11 32.82
N GLU A 40 8.13 -2.02 33.54
CA GLU A 40 8.07 -1.58 34.95
C GLU A 40 8.88 -2.50 35.88
N TYR A 41 8.93 -3.81 35.59
CA TYR A 41 9.75 -4.77 36.34
C TYR A 41 11.26 -4.67 36.03
N MET A 42 11.66 -4.39 34.78
CA MET A 42 13.06 -4.37 34.37
C MET A 42 13.73 -2.99 34.53
N GLN A 43 12.98 -1.89 34.42
CA GLN A 43 13.53 -0.52 34.46
C GLN A 43 14.34 -0.20 35.74
N PRO A 44 13.93 -0.62 36.96
CA PRO A 44 14.74 -0.45 38.16
C PRO A 44 16.02 -1.31 38.17
N ARG A 45 15.98 -2.48 37.54
CA ARG A 45 17.09 -3.46 37.51
C ARG A 45 18.20 -3.08 36.52
N ILE A 46 17.86 -2.35 35.45
CA ILE A 46 18.79 -1.86 34.42
C ILE A 46 19.53 -0.57 34.88
N GLY A 47 19.27 -0.08 36.09
CA GLY A 47 19.92 1.14 36.63
C GLY A 47 19.27 2.45 36.19
N GLY A 48 18.04 2.41 35.67
CA GLY A 48 17.26 3.59 35.33
C GLY A 48 16.71 4.30 36.57
N GLY A 49 17.40 5.35 37.02
CA GLY A 49 16.89 6.26 38.06
C GLY A 49 15.61 7.00 37.65
N ASP A 50 14.85 7.46 38.65
CA ASP A 50 13.51 8.05 38.53
C ASP A 50 13.34 9.08 37.38
N VAL A 51 12.62 8.70 36.31
CA VAL A 51 12.15 9.63 35.26
C VAL A 51 10.82 10.29 35.69
N ARG A 52 10.73 10.70 36.96
CA ARG A 52 9.65 11.57 37.48
C ARG A 52 10.08 13.04 37.61
N ALA A 53 11.35 13.36 37.40
CA ALA A 53 11.90 14.71 37.54
C ALA A 53 12.19 15.39 36.19
N SER A 54 11.14 15.77 35.44
CA SER A 54 11.29 16.78 34.35
C SER A 54 10.00 17.53 33.96
N TYR A 55 8.80 16.98 34.24
CA TYR A 55 7.57 17.78 34.23
C TYR A 55 7.32 18.36 35.62
N GLY A 56 7.72 19.63 35.80
CA GLY A 56 7.64 20.30 37.09
C GLY A 56 6.21 20.68 37.48
N GLU A 57 5.69 20.03 38.52
CA GLU A 57 4.56 20.55 39.29
C GLU A 57 4.94 21.91 39.90
N ARG A 58 4.11 22.94 39.70
CA ARG A 58 4.07 24.07 40.62
C ARG A 58 3.10 23.74 41.74
N SER A 59 3.65 23.70 42.94
CA SER A 59 3.01 23.32 44.19
C SER A 59 1.71 24.06 44.51
N VAL A 60 0.73 23.31 45.04
CA VAL A 60 -0.14 23.81 46.12
C VAL A 60 0.05 22.90 47.33
N SER A 61 0.98 23.28 48.21
CA SER A 61 1.22 22.57 49.47
C SER A 61 0.27 23.07 50.55
N GLY A 62 -0.59 22.18 51.08
CA GLY A 62 -1.28 22.43 52.35
C GLY A 62 -2.73 21.95 52.42
N VAL A 63 -2.93 20.64 52.60
CA VAL A 63 -3.68 20.01 53.71
C VAL A 63 -3.32 18.53 53.69
N THR A 64 -2.68 18.03 54.75
CA THR A 64 -2.63 16.59 55.04
C THR A 64 -3.82 16.23 55.91
N GLU A 65 -4.87 15.68 55.30
CA GLU A 65 -5.86 14.85 56.01
C GLU A 65 -6.02 13.51 55.29
N SER A 66 -6.49 12.53 56.06
CA SER A 66 -6.29 11.11 55.81
C SER A 66 -7.55 10.40 55.35
N VAL A 67 -7.36 9.31 54.58
CA VAL A 67 -8.28 8.16 54.44
C VAL A 67 -9.53 8.40 53.57
N ASP A 68 -9.87 7.35 52.81
CA ASP A 68 -11.12 7.12 52.07
C ASP A 68 -11.66 8.27 51.19
N VAL A 69 -11.07 8.41 49.99
CA VAL A 69 -11.83 8.99 48.87
C VAL A 69 -12.92 8.00 48.47
N TYR A 70 -14.11 8.23 49.00
CA TYR A 70 -15.37 7.59 48.61
C TYR A 70 -15.40 7.33 47.09
N ARG A 71 -15.49 6.06 46.69
CA ARG A 71 -16.03 5.74 45.35
C ARG A 71 -17.48 6.25 45.36
N SER A 72 -17.75 7.36 44.68
CA SER A 72 -19.10 7.93 44.64
C SER A 72 -20.09 6.94 44.03
N SER A 73 -21.37 7.11 44.33
CA SER A 73 -22.44 6.32 43.68
C SER A 73 -22.37 6.41 42.16
N ALA A 74 -21.97 7.56 41.62
CA ALA A 74 -21.67 7.80 40.23
C ALA A 74 -20.52 6.90 39.71
N PHE A 75 -19.35 6.92 40.37
CA PHE A 75 -18.22 6.05 39.99
C PHE A 75 -18.56 4.55 40.06
N LEU A 76 -19.28 4.11 41.10
CA LEU A 76 -19.67 2.70 41.26
C LEU A 76 -20.67 2.26 40.20
N SER A 77 -21.68 3.09 39.89
CA SER A 77 -22.64 2.86 38.80
C SER A 77 -21.94 2.77 37.45
N GLY A 78 -21.00 3.68 37.18
CA GLY A 78 -20.15 3.65 35.99
C GLY A 78 -19.32 2.36 35.91
N GLU A 79 -18.66 1.97 37.00
CA GLU A 79 -17.82 0.76 37.04
C GLU A 79 -18.64 -0.52 36.80
N GLU A 80 -19.89 -0.56 37.24
CA GLU A 80 -20.81 -1.66 36.94
C GLU A 80 -21.26 -1.68 35.47
N LYS A 81 -21.67 -0.54 34.90
CA LYS A 81 -22.00 -0.40 33.46
C LYS A 81 -20.81 -0.80 32.57
N GLY A 82 -19.62 -0.27 32.88
CA GLY A 82 -18.39 -0.57 32.15
C GLY A 82 -17.96 -2.04 32.26
N ARG A 83 -18.21 -2.69 33.40
CA ARG A 83 -17.95 -4.12 33.58
C ARG A 83 -18.94 -5.01 32.81
N ARG A 84 -20.21 -4.60 32.74
CA ARG A 84 -21.28 -5.31 32.02
C ARG A 84 -21.10 -5.28 30.51
N ASP A 85 -20.79 -4.11 29.95
CA ASP A 85 -20.65 -3.90 28.49
C ASP A 85 -19.16 -3.84 28.03
N ARG A 86 -18.26 -4.41 28.84
CA ARG A 86 -16.79 -4.35 28.73
C ARG A 86 -16.24 -4.57 27.32
N GLU A 87 -16.58 -5.69 26.67
CA GLU A 87 -15.99 -6.06 25.38
C GLU A 87 -16.35 -5.06 24.27
N LYS A 88 -17.61 -4.58 24.27
CA LYS A 88 -18.10 -3.57 23.32
C LYS A 88 -17.36 -2.25 23.52
N ILE A 89 -17.24 -1.78 24.77
CA ILE A 89 -16.55 -0.54 25.12
C ILE A 89 -15.06 -0.62 24.77
N GLN A 90 -14.41 -1.77 24.99
CA GLN A 90 -13.00 -1.97 24.60
C GLN A 90 -12.78 -2.03 23.08
N GLN A 91 -13.73 -2.54 22.31
CA GLN A 91 -13.64 -2.58 20.85
C GLN A 91 -13.83 -1.17 20.28
N TRP A 92 -14.86 -0.46 20.75
CA TRP A 92 -15.15 0.93 20.40
C TRP A 92 -13.99 1.89 20.73
N ALA A 93 -13.47 1.84 21.95
CA ALA A 93 -12.36 2.71 22.38
C ALA A 93 -11.07 2.49 21.56
N ARG A 94 -10.81 1.25 21.10
CA ARG A 94 -9.69 0.93 20.21
C ARG A 94 -9.82 1.62 18.85
N CYS A 95 -11.02 1.65 18.27
CA CYS A 95 -11.28 2.31 16.99
C CYS A 95 -11.14 3.84 17.08
N LEU A 96 -11.59 4.47 18.18
CA LEU A 96 -11.39 5.91 18.39
C LEU A 96 -9.92 6.28 18.64
N SER A 97 -9.14 5.39 19.26
CA SER A 97 -7.74 5.68 19.61
C SER A 97 -6.79 5.81 18.41
N SER A 98 -7.20 5.34 17.23
CA SER A 98 -6.47 5.50 15.96
C SER A 98 -6.76 6.82 15.24
N SER A 99 -7.77 7.60 15.65
CA SER A 99 -8.29 8.74 14.88
C SER A 99 -8.34 10.07 15.63
N LEU A 100 -7.89 10.14 16.90
CA LEU A 100 -7.92 11.36 17.73
C LEU A 100 -6.58 11.63 18.43
N SER A 101 -6.15 12.90 18.43
CA SER A 101 -5.02 13.37 19.25
C SER A 101 -5.49 13.76 20.65
N PHE A 102 -5.00 13.10 21.69
CA PHE A 102 -5.52 13.17 23.07
C PHE A 102 -4.93 14.31 23.93
N GLN A 103 -4.77 15.52 23.39
CA GLN A 103 -4.19 16.64 24.17
C GLN A 103 -5.22 17.53 24.89
N ASP A 104 -6.48 17.58 24.45
CA ASP A 104 -7.53 18.41 25.07
C ASP A 104 -8.84 17.63 25.32
N ALA A 105 -8.90 16.88 26.42
CA ALA A 105 -10.17 16.33 26.92
C ALA A 105 -10.83 17.36 27.86
N PRO A 106 -12.11 17.75 27.67
CA PRO A 106 -12.75 18.78 28.48
C PRO A 106 -13.01 18.33 29.91
N VAL A 107 -13.11 19.32 30.81
CA VAL A 107 -13.42 19.13 32.22
C VAL A 107 -14.93 18.98 32.39
N PHE A 108 -15.38 17.73 32.52
CA PHE A 108 -16.78 17.42 32.85
C PHE A 108 -17.14 17.81 34.29
N PRO A 109 -18.42 18.14 34.57
CA PRO A 109 -18.93 18.28 35.94
C PRO A 109 -18.57 17.05 36.78
N ARG A 110 -18.25 17.27 38.07
CA ARG A 110 -17.57 16.30 38.93
C ARG A 110 -18.22 14.91 38.93
N GLU A 111 -19.52 14.82 39.12
CA GLU A 111 -20.26 13.55 39.20
C GLU A 111 -20.23 12.78 37.86
N ILE A 112 -20.36 13.50 36.73
CA ILE A 112 -20.28 12.91 35.38
C ILE A 112 -18.86 12.43 35.08
N GLY A 113 -17.85 13.21 35.48
CA GLY A 113 -16.45 12.80 35.38
C GLY A 113 -16.17 11.53 36.18
N GLU A 114 -16.65 11.46 37.42
CA GLU A 114 -16.52 10.29 38.29
C GLU A 114 -17.26 9.06 37.71
N GLU A 115 -18.45 9.21 37.11
CA GLU A 115 -19.13 8.09 36.43
C GLU A 115 -18.37 7.60 35.19
N LEU A 116 -17.88 8.50 34.33
CA LEU A 116 -17.11 8.12 33.13
C LEU A 116 -15.77 7.45 33.48
N ASP A 117 -15.11 7.88 34.56
CA ASP A 117 -13.93 7.20 35.12
C ASP A 117 -14.29 5.80 35.63
N GLY A 118 -15.47 5.67 36.24
CA GLY A 118 -16.08 4.40 36.61
C GLY A 118 -16.22 3.48 35.39
N VAL A 119 -16.91 3.95 34.33
CA VAL A 119 -17.10 3.18 33.08
C VAL A 119 -15.76 2.73 32.49
N ALA A 120 -14.78 3.64 32.45
CA ALA A 120 -13.44 3.33 31.98
C ALA A 120 -12.73 2.25 32.82
N SER A 121 -12.82 2.35 34.15
CA SER A 121 -12.32 1.35 35.11
C SER A 121 -12.99 -0.01 34.91
N GLY A 122 -14.33 -0.05 34.83
CA GLY A 122 -15.11 -1.26 34.64
C GLY A 122 -14.80 -1.97 33.32
N ALA A 123 -14.64 -1.20 32.25
CA ALA A 123 -14.30 -1.72 30.92
C ALA A 123 -12.80 -1.99 30.72
N GLY A 124 -11.91 -1.48 31.57
CA GLY A 124 -10.46 -1.64 31.42
C GLY A 124 -9.88 -0.81 30.27
N VAL A 125 -10.39 0.40 30.06
CA VAL A 125 -9.91 1.37 29.06
C VAL A 125 -9.45 2.66 29.75
N THR A 126 -8.66 3.49 29.07
CA THR A 126 -8.18 4.74 29.66
C THR A 126 -9.31 5.77 29.77
N ALA A 127 -9.50 6.35 30.95
CA ALA A 127 -10.55 7.33 31.22
C ALA A 127 -10.52 8.56 30.29
N SER A 128 -9.33 9.02 29.88
CA SER A 128 -9.19 10.10 28.90
C SER A 128 -9.79 9.75 27.53
N VAL A 129 -9.79 8.48 27.12
CA VAL A 129 -10.41 8.04 25.84
C VAL A 129 -11.93 8.09 25.95
N VAL A 130 -12.50 7.61 27.06
CA VAL A 130 -13.96 7.66 27.30
C VAL A 130 -14.45 9.11 27.43
N ARG A 131 -13.72 9.95 28.17
CA ARG A 131 -14.01 11.39 28.31
C ARG A 131 -13.84 12.16 26.99
N ALA A 132 -12.78 11.91 26.22
CA ALA A 132 -12.58 12.55 24.92
C ALA A 132 -13.64 12.13 23.88
N ALA A 133 -14.12 10.90 23.95
CA ALA A 133 -15.25 10.45 23.13
C ALA A 133 -16.55 11.20 23.49
N MET A 134 -16.87 11.35 24.77
CA MET A 134 -18.05 12.10 25.22
C MET A 134 -17.95 13.61 24.93
N ALA A 135 -16.74 14.14 24.74
CA ALA A 135 -16.52 15.52 24.30
C ALA A 135 -16.87 15.75 22.82
N ARG A 136 -16.87 14.69 22.02
CA ARG A 136 -17.08 14.74 20.56
C ARG A 136 -18.03 13.60 20.14
N PRO A 137 -19.32 13.69 20.51
CA PRO A 137 -20.27 12.61 20.29
C PRO A 137 -20.42 12.21 18.81
N PHE A 138 -20.18 13.12 17.86
CA PHE A 138 -20.15 12.80 16.42
C PHE A 138 -18.95 11.91 16.02
N ASP A 139 -17.76 12.14 16.58
CA ASP A 139 -16.59 11.29 16.32
C ASP A 139 -16.73 9.94 17.05
N ALA A 140 -17.40 9.95 18.21
CA ALA A 140 -17.65 8.80 19.07
C ALA A 140 -18.71 7.82 18.53
N ILE A 141 -19.81 8.33 17.99
CA ILE A 141 -20.88 7.52 17.38
C ILE A 141 -20.56 7.18 15.91
N GLY A 142 -19.45 7.70 15.39
CA GLY A 142 -19.08 7.62 13.99
C GLY A 142 -19.97 8.49 13.10
N THR A 143 -19.54 8.69 11.87
CA THR A 143 -20.33 9.44 10.88
C THR A 143 -21.58 8.65 10.52
N PHE A 144 -22.75 9.23 10.80
CA PHE A 144 -24.01 8.80 10.23
C PHE A 144 -24.37 9.68 9.02
N ASP A 145 -25.00 9.07 8.02
CA ASP A 145 -25.61 9.79 6.89
C ASP A 145 -27.12 9.69 7.02
N ILE A 146 -27.82 10.76 6.59
CA ILE A 146 -29.27 10.82 6.58
C ILE A 146 -29.72 11.10 5.15
N ILE A 147 -30.30 10.09 4.52
CA ILE A 147 -31.03 10.23 3.27
C ILE A 147 -32.49 10.45 3.64
N ALA A 148 -33.14 11.49 3.10
CA ALA A 148 -34.58 11.59 3.13
C ALA A 148 -35.14 11.92 1.74
N SER A 149 -36.23 11.24 1.36
CA SER A 149 -36.98 11.47 0.13
C SER A 149 -38.25 12.29 0.43
N VAL A 150 -38.55 13.25 -0.44
CA VAL A 150 -39.59 14.28 -0.22
C VAL A 150 -40.65 14.29 -1.33
N GLN A 151 -40.99 13.11 -1.88
CA GLN A 151 -42.17 12.99 -2.74
C GLN A 151 -43.44 12.84 -1.87
N PRO A 152 -44.57 13.51 -2.19
CA PRO A 152 -45.73 13.59 -1.31
C PRO A 152 -46.38 12.25 -0.91
N GLU A 153 -46.16 11.18 -1.67
CA GLU A 153 -46.76 9.86 -1.44
C GLU A 153 -45.73 8.77 -1.06
N GLU A 154 -44.44 9.12 -1.01
CA GLU A 154 -43.30 8.24 -0.72
C GLU A 154 -42.24 8.97 0.15
N THR A 155 -42.59 9.27 1.40
CA THR A 155 -41.70 9.94 2.36
C THR A 155 -40.90 8.93 3.18
N GLY A 156 -39.59 8.84 2.96
CA GLY A 156 -38.72 7.88 3.66
C GLY A 156 -37.40 8.50 4.10
N VAL A 157 -36.94 8.11 5.29
CA VAL A 157 -35.66 8.46 5.92
C VAL A 157 -34.83 7.19 6.08
N VAL A 158 -33.59 7.19 5.58
CA VAL A 158 -32.61 6.13 5.81
C VAL A 158 -31.42 6.70 6.57
N VAL A 159 -31.07 6.05 7.67
CA VAL A 159 -29.94 6.39 8.54
C VAL A 159 -28.94 5.25 8.52
N GLY A 160 -27.70 5.54 8.14
CA GLY A 160 -26.59 4.59 8.08
C GLY A 160 -25.60 4.83 9.20
N PHE A 161 -25.02 3.75 9.72
CA PHE A 161 -23.99 3.76 10.77
C PHE A 161 -22.72 3.07 10.27
N GLY A 162 -21.57 3.44 10.82
CA GLY A 162 -20.29 2.80 10.49
C GLY A 162 -20.24 1.31 10.85
N ARG A 163 -19.38 0.56 10.13
CA ARG A 163 -19.18 -0.91 10.24
C ARG A 163 -18.89 -1.45 11.65
N HIS A 164 -18.60 -0.57 12.61
CA HIS A 164 -18.08 -0.92 13.93
C HIS A 164 -18.96 -0.45 15.09
N LEU A 165 -20.16 0.10 14.82
CA LEU A 165 -21.10 0.54 15.85
C LEU A 165 -22.34 -0.36 15.85
N ALA A 166 -22.73 -0.81 17.04
CA ALA A 166 -23.95 -1.57 17.30
C ALA A 166 -24.89 -0.72 18.17
N PRO A 167 -25.72 0.16 17.57
CA PRO A 167 -26.71 0.94 18.30
C PRO A 167 -27.77 0.02 18.94
N HIS A 168 -28.37 0.48 20.03
CA HIS A 168 -29.49 -0.16 20.71
C HIS A 168 -30.72 0.75 20.60
N ALA A 169 -31.90 0.14 20.47
CA ALA A 169 -33.17 0.84 20.30
C ALA A 169 -34.22 0.32 21.28
N GLU A 170 -35.06 1.21 21.80
CA GLU A 170 -36.17 0.89 22.71
C GLU A 170 -37.44 1.61 22.26
N ALA A 171 -38.58 0.93 22.29
CA ALA A 171 -39.88 1.49 21.91
C ALA A 171 -40.62 2.07 23.13
N PHE A 172 -41.27 3.21 22.96
CA PHE A 172 -42.09 3.83 24.01
C PHE A 172 -43.45 4.32 23.48
N THR A 173 -44.45 4.36 24.37
CA THR A 173 -45.80 4.82 24.05
C THR A 173 -46.27 5.82 25.09
N ASN A 174 -46.61 7.04 24.66
CA ASN A 174 -47.16 8.07 25.53
C ASN A 174 -48.42 8.68 24.89
N GLY A 175 -49.59 8.30 25.42
CA GLY A 175 -50.89 8.71 24.87
C GLY A 175 -51.11 8.17 23.45
N SER A 176 -51.45 9.05 22.51
CA SER A 176 -51.61 8.71 21.09
C SER A 176 -50.30 8.72 20.29
N VAL A 177 -49.16 8.97 20.94
CA VAL A 177 -47.84 9.01 20.32
C VAL A 177 -47.09 7.71 20.64
N VAL A 178 -46.71 7.00 19.59
CA VAL A 178 -45.81 5.84 19.63
C VAL A 178 -44.48 6.30 19.06
N GLY A 179 -43.38 6.07 19.77
CA GLY A 179 -42.04 6.49 19.38
C GLY A 179 -40.98 5.45 19.71
N GLY A 180 -39.75 5.71 19.29
CA GLY A 180 -38.59 4.89 19.64
C GLY A 180 -37.40 5.78 19.99
N SER A 181 -36.51 5.29 20.86
CA SER A 181 -35.22 5.89 21.16
C SER A 181 -34.09 5.06 20.56
N MET A 182 -32.94 5.68 20.31
CA MET A 182 -31.69 4.98 19.96
C MET A 182 -30.50 5.53 20.75
N SER A 183 -29.60 4.64 21.19
CA SER A 183 -28.41 4.97 22.00
C SER A 183 -27.25 3.97 21.77
N ILE A 184 -26.07 4.26 22.34
CA ILE A 184 -24.98 3.26 22.44
C ILE A 184 -24.99 2.64 23.85
N PRO A 185 -25.05 1.30 23.98
CA PRO A 185 -24.97 0.63 25.28
C PRO A 185 -23.76 1.05 26.11
N GLY A 186 -24.02 1.61 27.30
CA GLY A 186 -23.00 1.96 28.29
C GLY A 186 -22.47 3.40 28.23
N LEU A 187 -23.00 4.26 27.34
CA LEU A 187 -22.63 5.68 27.24
C LEU A 187 -23.86 6.60 27.40
N PRO A 188 -23.71 7.80 27.98
CA PRO A 188 -24.80 8.78 28.06
C PRO A 188 -25.09 9.45 26.69
N GLY A 189 -26.36 9.40 26.25
CA GLY A 189 -26.85 10.07 25.04
C GLY A 189 -28.05 9.35 24.41
N MET A 190 -29.04 10.10 23.90
CA MET A 190 -30.25 9.53 23.28
C MET A 190 -30.71 10.30 22.03
N LEU A 191 -31.01 9.57 20.96
CA LEU A 191 -31.73 10.03 19.78
C LEU A 191 -33.23 9.73 19.95
N CYS A 192 -34.14 10.67 19.63
CA CYS A 192 -35.58 10.53 19.94
C CYS A 192 -36.50 10.57 18.69
N GLY A 193 -37.44 9.63 18.61
CA GLY A 193 -38.22 9.26 17.41
C GLY A 193 -39.44 10.12 17.01
N TRP A 194 -40.17 9.63 16.01
CA TRP A 194 -41.14 10.37 15.18
C TRP A 194 -42.62 10.17 15.55
N ASN A 195 -43.50 10.99 14.98
CA ASN A 195 -44.94 10.77 14.87
C ASN A 195 -45.45 11.01 13.42
N GLN A 196 -46.77 10.99 13.23
CA GLN A 196 -47.46 11.13 11.92
C GLN A 196 -47.12 12.43 11.16
N ASN A 197 -46.55 13.42 11.85
CA ASN A 197 -46.25 14.78 11.35
C ASN A 197 -44.76 15.17 11.48
N GLY A 198 -43.84 14.24 11.80
CA GLY A 198 -42.41 14.50 12.13
C GLY A 198 -42.06 14.11 13.58
N ILE A 199 -40.83 14.14 14.12
CA ILE A 199 -39.48 14.61 13.71
C ILE A 199 -38.45 13.63 14.34
N ILE A 200 -37.12 13.77 14.13
CA ILE A 200 -36.09 13.24 15.05
C ILE A 200 -35.14 14.37 15.46
N ALA A 201 -34.93 14.54 16.77
CA ALA A 201 -33.96 15.48 17.36
C ALA A 201 -33.13 14.80 18.46
N TRP A 202 -31.93 15.33 18.71
CA TRP A 202 -30.96 14.83 19.69
C TRP A 202 -30.87 15.80 20.86
N LEU A 203 -30.92 15.31 22.10
CA LEU A 203 -30.85 16.12 23.32
C LEU A 203 -29.67 15.73 24.22
N ASP A 204 -29.20 16.72 24.96
CA ASP A 204 -27.95 16.76 25.74
C ASP A 204 -27.95 15.84 26.97
N CYS A 205 -26.76 15.53 27.46
CA CYS A 205 -26.48 14.88 28.74
C CYS A 205 -25.84 15.86 29.75
N SER A 206 -26.32 17.10 29.80
CA SER A 206 -26.22 17.94 30.99
C SER A 206 -27.00 17.29 32.13
N GLY A 207 -26.30 16.58 33.02
CA GLY A 207 -26.92 15.68 33.97
C GLY A 207 -28.00 16.30 34.87
N GLN A 208 -29.26 15.92 34.63
CA GLN A 208 -30.27 15.76 35.68
C GLN A 208 -30.86 14.36 35.60
N SER A 209 -31.17 13.78 36.76
CA SER A 209 -31.49 12.37 36.89
C SER A 209 -32.84 12.02 36.26
N VAL A 210 -32.83 11.12 35.27
CA VAL A 210 -34.00 10.27 34.99
C VAL A 210 -33.96 9.09 35.95
N SER A 211 -34.36 9.33 37.20
CA SER A 211 -34.76 8.25 38.11
C SER A 211 -36.18 7.78 37.77
N GLU A 212 -36.48 6.55 38.16
CA GLU A 212 -37.72 5.84 37.81
C GLU A 212 -38.99 6.61 38.19
N ASN A 213 -39.94 6.69 37.24
CA ASN A 213 -41.29 7.27 37.34
C ASN A 213 -41.42 8.81 37.38
N ALA A 214 -41.42 9.46 36.21
CA ALA A 214 -42.45 10.45 35.81
C ALA A 214 -42.11 11.10 34.45
N TYR A 215 -43.12 11.25 33.59
CA TYR A 215 -43.01 12.05 32.37
C TYR A 215 -43.03 13.55 32.71
N THR A 216 -41.88 14.20 32.69
CA THR A 216 -41.76 15.62 32.37
C THR A 216 -40.72 15.77 31.28
N LEU A 217 -41.20 16.05 30.07
CA LEU A 217 -40.36 16.53 28.96
C LEU A 217 -39.56 17.75 29.45
N THR A 218 -38.28 17.84 29.09
CA THR A 218 -37.47 19.03 29.39
C THR A 218 -38.11 20.28 28.78
N PRO A 219 -37.83 21.50 29.29
CA PRO A 219 -38.35 22.74 28.70
C PRO A 219 -38.12 22.81 27.19
N ALA A 220 -36.93 22.39 26.73
CA ALA A 220 -36.62 22.24 25.31
C ALA A 220 -37.55 21.25 24.57
N ALA A 221 -37.81 20.07 25.12
CA ALA A 221 -38.70 19.09 24.49
C ALA A 221 -40.18 19.53 24.48
N ILE A 222 -40.64 20.32 25.46
CA ILE A 222 -41.98 20.95 25.45
C ILE A 222 -42.04 22.08 24.41
N ALA A 223 -41.00 22.92 24.31
CA ALA A 223 -40.92 23.99 23.31
C ALA A 223 -40.94 23.43 21.88
N VAL A 224 -40.18 22.37 21.63
CA VAL A 224 -40.17 21.64 20.36
C VAL A 224 -41.55 21.04 20.06
N ASP A 225 -42.20 20.35 21.01
CA ASP A 225 -43.55 19.80 20.80
C ASP A 225 -44.62 20.87 20.54
N HIS A 226 -44.50 22.05 21.18
CA HIS A 226 -45.39 23.19 20.90
C HIS A 226 -45.21 23.67 19.45
N VAL A 227 -43.98 24.04 19.09
CA VAL A 227 -43.63 24.62 17.80
C VAL A 227 -43.93 23.68 16.62
N ILE A 228 -43.74 22.37 16.78
CA ILE A 228 -44.15 21.36 15.78
C ILE A 228 -45.67 21.37 15.52
N ARG A 229 -46.49 21.72 16.51
CA ARG A 229 -47.96 21.76 16.40
C ARG A 229 -48.49 23.11 15.92
N THR A 230 -47.73 24.20 16.10
CA THR A 230 -48.24 25.58 15.92
C THR A 230 -47.51 26.42 14.88
N ALA A 231 -46.30 26.05 14.45
CA ALA A 231 -45.57 26.83 13.46
C ALA A 231 -45.93 26.43 12.02
N HIS A 232 -46.07 27.42 11.14
CA HIS A 232 -46.46 27.23 9.74
C HIS A 232 -45.36 27.57 8.72
N SER A 233 -44.19 28.03 9.18
CA SER A 233 -42.97 28.26 8.37
C SER A 233 -41.72 28.23 9.25
N THR A 234 -40.51 28.17 8.69
CA THR A 234 -39.26 28.19 9.48
C THR A 234 -39.08 29.52 10.21
N ALA A 235 -39.53 30.64 9.62
CA ALA A 235 -39.51 31.95 10.28
C ALA A 235 -40.46 32.02 11.49
N ASP A 236 -41.65 31.42 11.37
CA ASP A 236 -42.65 31.33 12.44
C ASP A 236 -42.17 30.39 13.57
N ALA A 237 -41.56 29.24 13.22
CA ALA A 237 -40.93 28.35 14.20
C ALA A 237 -39.76 29.02 14.94
N THR A 238 -38.97 29.83 14.23
CA THR A 238 -37.87 30.63 14.79
C THR A 238 -38.37 31.68 15.78
N GLU A 239 -39.41 32.43 15.41
CA GLU A 239 -40.02 33.46 16.25
C GLU A 239 -40.65 32.83 17.51
N GLN A 240 -41.35 31.70 17.37
CA GLN A 240 -41.96 30.97 18.49
C GLN A 240 -40.89 30.40 19.45
N LEU A 241 -39.80 29.80 18.94
CA LEU A 241 -38.73 29.28 19.80
C LEU A 241 -37.96 30.39 20.54
N ARG A 242 -37.64 31.51 19.87
CA ARG A 242 -37.03 32.68 20.53
C ARG A 242 -37.91 33.25 21.66
N GLN A 243 -39.24 33.24 21.50
CA GLN A 243 -40.17 33.70 22.53
C GLN A 243 -40.29 32.72 23.73
N MET A 244 -39.80 31.48 23.60
CA MET A 244 -39.82 30.45 24.66
C MET A 244 -38.48 30.29 25.39
N CYS A 245 -37.50 31.16 25.11
CA CYS A 245 -36.12 31.05 25.61
C CYS A 245 -35.90 31.50 27.07
N PRO A 246 -34.79 31.09 27.72
CA PRO A 246 -33.66 30.31 27.17
C PRO A 246 -33.91 28.79 27.10
N LEU A 247 -33.18 28.13 26.19
CA LEU A 247 -33.13 26.67 26.06
C LEU A 247 -31.90 26.10 26.77
N ASP A 248 -32.06 24.97 27.45
CA ASP A 248 -30.98 24.37 28.27
C ASP A 248 -29.83 23.78 27.42
N ALA A 249 -30.08 23.48 26.14
CA ALA A 249 -29.13 22.92 25.18
C ALA A 249 -29.54 23.26 23.72
N PRO A 250 -28.60 23.28 22.75
CA PRO A 250 -28.93 23.51 21.35
C PRO A 250 -29.73 22.35 20.75
N VAL A 251 -30.74 22.67 19.93
CA VAL A 251 -31.68 21.73 19.31
C VAL A 251 -31.52 21.73 17.79
N PHE A 252 -31.64 20.56 17.15
CA PHE A 252 -31.62 20.43 15.69
C PHE A 252 -33.01 20.06 15.17
N LEU A 253 -33.47 20.76 14.13
CA LEU A 253 -34.80 20.64 13.53
C LEU A 253 -34.69 20.36 12.03
N LEU A 254 -35.59 19.52 11.51
CA LEU A 254 -35.75 19.24 10.08
C LEU A 254 -37.08 19.83 9.60
N CYS A 255 -37.02 20.94 8.86
CA CYS A 255 -38.18 21.68 8.36
C CYS A 255 -38.58 21.18 6.97
N ILE A 256 -39.42 20.13 6.93
CA ILE A 256 -39.84 19.43 5.70
C ILE A 256 -40.44 20.37 4.65
N GLY A 257 -41.22 21.38 5.06
CA GLY A 257 -41.89 22.31 4.15
C GLY A 257 -40.96 23.28 3.40
N GLU A 258 -39.74 23.49 3.88
CA GLU A 258 -38.74 24.38 3.28
C GLU A 258 -37.44 23.65 2.88
N GLN A 259 -37.38 22.32 3.07
CA GLN A 259 -36.23 21.43 2.82
C GLN A 259 -34.95 21.79 3.61
N GLN A 260 -35.09 22.40 4.79
CA GLN A 260 -33.95 22.88 5.58
C GLN A 260 -33.66 22.04 6.83
N ILE A 261 -32.37 21.94 7.19
CA ILE A 261 -31.94 21.54 8.54
C ILE A 261 -31.50 22.80 9.27
N CYS A 262 -32.05 23.01 10.47
CA CYS A 262 -31.79 24.19 11.30
C CYS A 262 -31.23 23.78 12.66
N ARG A 263 -30.22 24.50 13.14
CA ARG A 263 -29.75 24.45 14.53
C ARG A 263 -30.29 25.66 15.26
N VAL A 264 -30.95 25.42 16.38
CA VAL A 264 -31.37 26.42 17.36
C VAL A 264 -30.38 26.36 18.52
N ASP A 265 -29.79 27.48 18.91
CA ASP A 265 -28.91 27.51 20.09
C ASP A 265 -29.65 27.77 21.40
N VAL A 266 -28.90 27.90 22.50
CA VAL A 266 -29.43 28.08 23.86
C VAL A 266 -30.14 29.42 24.06
N ASP A 267 -29.81 30.43 23.25
CA ASP A 267 -30.43 31.75 23.26
C ASP A 267 -31.64 31.82 22.29
N GLY A 268 -31.91 30.72 21.57
CA GLY A 268 -33.01 30.59 20.61
C GLY A 268 -32.67 31.01 19.19
N ASP A 269 -31.41 31.35 18.91
CA ASP A 269 -31.01 31.83 17.60
C ASP A 269 -30.91 30.67 16.61
N VAL A 270 -31.63 30.81 15.50
CA VAL A 270 -31.77 29.77 14.49
C VAL A 270 -30.76 29.99 13.37
N THR A 271 -29.83 29.06 13.28
CA THR A 271 -28.84 28.94 12.20
C THR A 271 -29.29 27.86 11.23
N VAL A 272 -29.61 28.24 9.99
CA VAL A 272 -29.88 27.29 8.92
C VAL A 272 -28.56 26.63 8.49
N LEU A 273 -28.50 25.30 8.52
CA LEU A 273 -27.29 24.50 8.25
C LEU A 273 -27.23 23.96 6.83
N ALA A 274 -28.38 23.67 6.20
CA ALA A 274 -28.48 23.18 4.84
C ALA A 274 -29.87 23.48 4.26
N ASN A 275 -29.96 23.71 2.94
CA ASN A 275 -31.20 24.15 2.25
C ASN A 275 -31.80 23.14 1.26
N GLU A 276 -31.14 22.01 0.99
CA GLU A 276 -31.68 20.92 0.18
C GLU A 276 -31.29 19.58 0.83
N VAL A 277 -32.26 18.67 0.96
CA VAL A 277 -32.07 17.39 1.65
C VAL A 277 -31.53 16.34 0.68
N HIS A 278 -30.21 16.17 0.66
CA HIS A 278 -29.53 14.96 0.14
C HIS A 278 -28.11 14.86 0.75
N ALA A 279 -28.03 14.50 2.04
CA ALA A 279 -26.77 14.43 2.78
C ALA A 279 -26.23 12.99 2.88
N VAL A 280 -25.66 12.52 1.77
CA VAL A 280 -24.74 11.38 1.75
C VAL A 280 -23.32 11.95 1.68
N ARG A 281 -22.45 11.65 2.64
CA ARG A 281 -21.05 12.12 2.57
C ARG A 281 -20.30 11.28 1.53
N PRO A 282 -19.47 11.88 0.65
CA PRO A 282 -18.59 11.11 -0.22
C PRO A 282 -17.75 10.10 0.56
N GLU A 283 -17.64 8.88 0.05
CA GLU A 283 -16.98 7.74 0.69
C GLU A 283 -17.60 7.25 2.02
N SER A 284 -18.78 7.73 2.42
CA SER A 284 -19.44 7.15 3.60
C SER A 284 -19.86 5.69 3.38
N PRO A 285 -20.28 4.97 4.45
CA PRO A 285 -20.86 3.65 4.26
C PRO A 285 -22.14 3.67 3.42
N LEU A 286 -23.01 4.68 3.60
CA LEU A 286 -24.23 4.82 2.80
C LEU A 286 -23.93 5.24 1.36
N ASP A 287 -22.89 6.06 1.12
CA ASP A 287 -22.40 6.42 -0.22
C ASP A 287 -21.93 5.19 -0.99
N ARG A 288 -21.07 4.39 -0.35
CA ARG A 288 -20.53 3.13 -0.85
C ARG A 288 -21.55 1.99 -0.95
N ILE A 289 -22.77 2.18 -0.45
CA ILE A 289 -23.87 1.22 -0.57
C ILE A 289 -24.91 1.71 -1.60
N ALA A 290 -25.32 2.98 -1.55
CA ALA A 290 -26.40 3.54 -2.38
C ALA A 290 -25.98 3.87 -3.82
N LEU A 291 -24.72 4.28 -4.05
CA LEU A 291 -24.23 4.68 -5.38
C LEU A 291 -23.44 3.57 -6.08
N HIS A 292 -23.18 2.44 -5.41
CA HIS A 292 -22.32 1.38 -5.94
C HIS A 292 -23.00 0.54 -7.03
N ASP A 293 -24.33 0.35 -6.95
CA ASP A 293 -25.15 -0.39 -7.92
C ASP A 293 -25.59 0.46 -9.14
N GLY A 294 -24.88 1.56 -9.41
CA GLY A 294 -25.07 2.38 -10.61
C GLY A 294 -26.31 3.28 -10.62
N GLN A 295 -27.04 3.35 -9.50
CA GLN A 295 -28.10 4.35 -9.29
C GLN A 295 -27.48 5.75 -9.25
N ARG A 296 -27.95 6.64 -10.12
CA ARG A 296 -27.38 8.00 -10.28
C ARG A 296 -28.10 9.08 -9.48
N ASN A 297 -29.16 8.73 -8.75
CA ASN A 297 -29.81 9.63 -7.81
C ASN A 297 -30.12 8.89 -6.50
N ILE A 298 -30.29 9.66 -5.44
CA ILE A 298 -30.47 9.16 -4.08
C ILE A 298 -31.92 8.68 -3.82
N HIS A 299 -32.88 9.13 -4.63
CA HIS A 299 -34.29 8.76 -4.56
C HIS A 299 -34.51 7.27 -4.93
N ASP A 300 -33.86 6.81 -6.01
CA ASP A 300 -33.99 5.43 -6.49
C ASP A 300 -33.35 4.42 -5.52
N ALA A 301 -32.31 4.82 -4.77
CA ALA A 301 -31.72 4.00 -3.72
C ALA A 301 -32.68 3.76 -2.53
N VAL A 302 -33.52 4.73 -2.17
CA VAL A 302 -34.55 4.58 -1.11
C VAL A 302 -35.67 3.66 -1.59
N ILE A 303 -36.12 3.83 -2.84
CA ILE A 303 -37.13 2.95 -3.46
C ILE A 303 -36.63 1.49 -3.51
N VAL A 304 -35.37 1.29 -3.91
CA VAL A 304 -34.74 -0.04 -3.88
C VAL A 304 -34.72 -0.58 -2.45
N LEU A 305 -34.19 0.15 -1.45
CA LEU A 305 -34.11 -0.36 -0.07
C LEU A 305 -35.47 -0.78 0.53
N VAL A 306 -36.53 0.00 0.31
CA VAL A 306 -37.87 -0.26 0.85
C VAL A 306 -38.66 -1.29 0.01
N GLY A 307 -38.37 -1.40 -1.30
CA GLY A 307 -39.02 -2.33 -2.23
C GLY A 307 -38.31 -3.66 -2.50
N SER A 308 -37.04 -3.79 -2.09
CA SER A 308 -36.19 -4.97 -2.31
C SER A 308 -36.67 -6.21 -1.55
N ASN A 309 -36.26 -7.38 -2.03
CA ASN A 309 -36.44 -8.63 -1.29
C ASN A 309 -35.35 -8.82 -0.21
N GLU A 310 -35.54 -9.79 0.69
CA GLU A 310 -34.62 -10.08 1.81
C GLU A 310 -33.19 -10.42 1.36
N GLU A 311 -33.01 -10.98 0.16
CA GLU A 311 -31.71 -11.42 -0.37
C GLU A 311 -30.88 -10.24 -0.91
N GLU A 312 -31.54 -9.25 -1.52
CA GLU A 312 -30.94 -7.97 -1.91
C GLU A 312 -30.59 -7.13 -0.67
N GLN A 313 -31.49 -7.05 0.32
CA GLN A 313 -31.23 -6.36 1.59
C GLN A 313 -30.06 -7.00 2.37
N ALA A 314 -29.92 -8.34 2.32
CA ALA A 314 -28.80 -9.06 2.93
C ALA A 314 -27.44 -8.77 2.27
N ARG A 315 -27.41 -8.51 0.95
CA ARG A 315 -26.18 -8.09 0.26
C ARG A 315 -25.72 -6.71 0.72
N MET A 316 -26.65 -5.77 0.86
CA MET A 316 -26.35 -4.41 1.35
C MET A 316 -25.92 -4.41 2.83
N SER A 317 -26.32 -5.41 3.63
CA SER A 317 -26.00 -5.47 5.06
C SER A 317 -24.59 -5.98 5.40
N ALA A 318 -23.81 -6.49 4.45
CA ALA A 318 -22.51 -7.11 4.72
C ALA A 318 -21.40 -6.12 5.15
N THR A 319 -21.58 -4.83 4.91
CA THR A 319 -20.53 -3.81 5.05
C THR A 319 -20.76 -2.80 6.18
N SER A 320 -22.01 -2.56 6.60
CA SER A 320 -22.37 -1.56 7.63
C SER A 320 -23.76 -1.78 8.23
N HIS A 321 -24.04 -1.19 9.40
CA HIS A 321 -25.37 -1.20 10.01
C HIS A 321 -26.25 -0.05 9.48
N TRP A 322 -27.54 -0.28 9.28
CA TRP A 322 -28.47 0.73 8.77
C TRP A 322 -29.91 0.54 9.28
N LEU A 323 -30.70 1.61 9.22
CA LEU A 323 -32.11 1.69 9.56
C LEU A 323 -32.85 2.54 8.51
N ALA A 324 -33.94 2.02 7.94
CA ALA A 324 -34.83 2.71 7.02
C ALA A 324 -36.24 2.83 7.61
N LEU A 325 -36.81 4.02 7.57
CA LEU A 325 -38.07 4.42 8.19
C LEU A 325 -38.89 5.25 7.19
N GLY A 326 -40.12 4.88 6.85
CA GLY A 326 -40.85 5.69 5.88
C GLY A 326 -42.32 5.32 5.66
N VAL A 327 -43.03 6.18 4.95
CA VAL A 327 -44.35 5.90 4.39
C VAL A 327 -44.18 5.58 2.91
N PHE A 328 -44.55 4.36 2.51
CA PHE A 328 -44.52 3.91 1.12
C PHE A 328 -45.91 3.42 0.72
N ASN A 329 -46.46 3.93 -0.39
CA ASN A 329 -47.85 3.67 -0.81
C ASN A 329 -48.88 3.88 0.33
N GLY A 330 -48.70 4.95 1.12
CA GLY A 330 -49.62 5.32 2.21
C GLY A 330 -49.56 4.46 3.48
N LYS A 331 -48.55 3.59 3.65
CA LYS A 331 -48.35 2.80 4.89
C LYS A 331 -46.97 3.03 5.49
N ALA A 332 -46.87 2.92 6.81
CA ALA A 332 -45.58 2.96 7.51
C ALA A 332 -44.78 1.64 7.33
N HIS A 333 -43.49 1.78 7.05
CA HIS A 333 -42.51 0.72 6.85
C HIS A 333 -41.25 1.02 7.71
N VAL A 334 -40.70 -0.02 8.33
CA VAL A 334 -39.48 0.04 9.16
C VAL A 334 -38.63 -1.20 8.86
N HIS A 335 -37.37 -0.98 8.45
CA HIS A 335 -36.43 -2.03 8.07
C HIS A 335 -35.04 -1.73 8.64
N SER A 336 -34.29 -2.74 9.06
CA SER A 336 -32.90 -2.59 9.53
C SER A 336 -32.02 -3.76 9.12
N GLY A 337 -30.72 -3.53 9.02
CA GLY A 337 -29.75 -4.55 8.65
C GLY A 337 -28.34 -4.28 9.17
N GLY A 338 -27.49 -5.30 9.10
CA GLY A 338 -26.04 -5.21 9.31
C GLY A 338 -25.33 -6.57 9.31
N PRO A 339 -24.00 -6.61 9.54
CA PRO A 339 -23.18 -7.82 9.40
C PRO A 339 -23.50 -8.94 10.39
N THR A 340 -24.31 -8.68 11.42
CA THR A 340 -24.69 -9.62 12.48
C THR A 340 -26.22 -9.69 12.66
N ALA A 341 -26.94 -9.99 11.58
CA ALA A 341 -28.40 -10.15 11.50
C ALA A 341 -29.24 -8.90 11.87
N GLN A 342 -30.57 -9.02 11.78
CA GLN A 342 -31.50 -7.92 12.11
C GLN A 342 -31.41 -7.59 13.60
N TRP A 343 -30.86 -6.41 13.91
CA TRP A 343 -30.69 -5.91 15.28
C TRP A 343 -31.91 -5.17 15.83
N CYS A 344 -32.98 -4.99 15.03
CA CYS A 344 -34.19 -4.26 15.41
C CYS A 344 -35.51 -5.05 15.14
N PRO A 345 -35.67 -6.30 15.62
CA PRO A 345 -36.85 -7.12 15.30
C PRO A 345 -38.15 -6.62 15.95
N GLU A 346 -38.10 -6.10 17.18
CA GLU A 346 -39.29 -5.78 18.01
C GLU A 346 -40.09 -4.58 17.49
N LEU A 347 -39.40 -3.58 16.90
CA LEU A 347 -40.01 -2.44 16.21
C LEU A 347 -40.76 -2.87 14.93
N SER A 348 -40.33 -3.96 14.28
CA SER A 348 -40.98 -4.47 13.07
C SER A 348 -42.32 -5.17 13.34
N GLU A 349 -42.52 -5.73 14.54
CA GLU A 349 -43.78 -6.39 14.92
C GLU A 349 -44.80 -5.41 15.50
N SER A 350 -44.36 -4.49 16.36
CA SER A 350 -45.23 -3.52 17.03
C SER A 350 -45.88 -2.51 16.07
N LEU A 351 -45.25 -2.22 14.92
CA LEU A 351 -45.79 -1.33 13.89
C LEU A 351 -46.68 -2.03 12.83
N ARG A 352 -46.70 -3.37 12.77
CA ARG A 352 -47.60 -4.13 11.86
C ARG A 352 -49.09 -3.97 12.15
N GLY A 353 -49.46 -3.30 13.25
CA GLY A 353 -50.85 -2.98 13.60
C GLY A 353 -51.55 -2.00 12.65
N LEU A 354 -50.82 -1.29 11.79
CA LEU A 354 -51.37 -0.28 10.85
C LEU A 354 -51.63 -0.89 9.46
N GLN A 355 -52.88 -1.33 9.23
CA GLN A 355 -53.42 -2.02 8.04
C GLN A 355 -53.88 -1.04 6.92
N VAL A 356 -54.12 -1.38 5.63
CA VAL A 356 -54.07 -2.60 4.76
C VAL A 356 -54.07 -2.10 3.29
N HIS A 357 -53.46 -2.71 2.25
CA HIS A 357 -53.88 -3.91 1.51
C HIS A 357 -52.72 -4.59 0.74
N GLN A 358 -52.97 -5.36 -0.34
CA GLN A 358 -51.99 -6.10 -1.17
C GLN A 358 -52.31 -5.99 -2.67
N SER A 359 -51.32 -6.16 -3.55
CA SER A 359 -51.52 -6.80 -4.87
C SER A 359 -50.26 -7.53 -5.35
N ARG A 360 -50.41 -8.61 -6.12
CA ARG A 360 -49.33 -9.47 -6.64
C ARG A 360 -48.96 -9.07 -8.07
N ILE A 361 -47.68 -9.15 -8.44
CA ILE A 361 -47.23 -9.10 -9.84
C ILE A 361 -46.26 -10.28 -10.10
N GLN A 362 -46.39 -10.92 -11.27
CA GLN A 362 -45.55 -12.03 -11.73
C GLN A 362 -44.33 -11.53 -12.52
N PRO A 363 -43.22 -12.29 -12.60
CA PRO A 363 -42.03 -11.89 -13.35
C PRO A 363 -42.21 -12.07 -14.87
N PRO A 364 -41.72 -11.14 -15.70
CA PRO A 364 -41.59 -11.33 -17.14
C PRO A 364 -40.35 -12.17 -17.49
N THR A 365 -40.31 -12.72 -18.70
CA THR A 365 -39.27 -13.64 -19.18
C THR A 365 -38.43 -13.06 -20.32
N ASN A 366 -37.20 -13.59 -20.43
CA ASN A 366 -36.30 -13.63 -21.60
C ASN A 366 -35.52 -12.37 -22.03
N GLY A 367 -34.20 -12.57 -22.15
CA GLY A 367 -33.26 -11.77 -22.94
C GLY A 367 -31.82 -11.98 -22.48
N PRO A 368 -30.90 -12.53 -23.30
CA PRO A 368 -29.50 -12.65 -22.90
C PRO A 368 -28.85 -11.27 -22.91
N ALA A 369 -28.58 -10.74 -21.71
CA ALA A 369 -27.84 -9.49 -21.56
C ALA A 369 -26.41 -9.67 -22.10
N ARG A 370 -25.98 -8.78 -23.00
CA ARG A 370 -24.55 -8.57 -23.25
C ARG A 370 -23.96 -8.03 -21.95
N GLY A 371 -23.10 -8.81 -21.29
CA GLY A 371 -22.43 -8.37 -20.08
C GLY A 371 -21.66 -7.07 -20.32
N ARG A 372 -21.81 -6.11 -19.41
CA ARG A 372 -20.84 -5.01 -19.27
C ARG A 372 -19.73 -5.50 -18.36
N GLU A 373 -18.49 -5.28 -18.78
CA GLU A 373 -17.30 -5.77 -18.10
C GLU A 373 -17.11 -5.08 -16.74
N THR A 374 -16.85 -5.89 -15.72
CA THR A 374 -16.29 -5.45 -14.43
C THR A 374 -14.84 -5.00 -14.67
N PRO A 375 -14.32 -3.95 -14.00
CA PRO A 375 -12.91 -3.59 -14.14
C PRO A 375 -12.02 -4.71 -13.61
N SER A 376 -11.09 -5.22 -14.43
CA SER A 376 -10.13 -6.25 -14.02
C SER A 376 -9.15 -5.71 -12.97
N VAL A 377 -8.77 -6.56 -12.02
CA VAL A 377 -7.73 -6.27 -11.01
C VAL A 377 -6.34 -6.26 -11.65
N THR A 378 -6.12 -7.17 -12.61
CA THR A 378 -4.85 -7.38 -13.29
C THR A 378 -4.89 -6.94 -14.76
N ARG A 379 -3.69 -6.81 -15.33
CA ARG A 379 -3.43 -6.52 -16.74
C ARG A 379 -2.46 -7.55 -17.32
N ARG A 380 -2.48 -7.66 -18.64
CA ARG A 380 -1.60 -8.52 -19.43
C ARG A 380 -0.36 -7.74 -19.88
N TYR A 381 0.82 -8.28 -19.58
CA TYR A 381 2.10 -7.76 -20.04
C TYR A 381 2.89 -8.85 -20.79
N VAL A 382 3.72 -8.43 -21.73
CA VAL A 382 4.70 -9.28 -22.42
C VAL A 382 6.12 -8.88 -22.01
N VAL A 383 7.07 -9.81 -22.04
CA VAL A 383 8.48 -9.51 -21.78
C VAL A 383 9.14 -8.97 -23.06
N ASP A 384 9.87 -7.88 -22.94
CA ASP A 384 10.63 -7.26 -24.03
C ASP A 384 11.98 -6.73 -23.52
N HIS A 385 12.72 -5.94 -24.30
CA HIS A 385 14.10 -5.54 -24.02
C HIS A 385 14.43 -4.11 -24.51
N CYS A 386 15.30 -3.41 -23.78
CA CYS A 386 15.81 -2.09 -24.19
C CYS A 386 17.34 -2.05 -24.28
N GLU A 387 17.86 -1.26 -25.22
CA GLU A 387 19.31 -0.98 -25.32
C GLU A 387 19.76 -0.09 -24.15
N MET A 388 20.96 -0.38 -23.65
CA MET A 388 21.60 0.34 -22.55
C MET A 388 22.88 1.03 -22.98
N ALA A 389 23.22 2.11 -22.26
CA ALA A 389 24.59 2.64 -22.27
C ALA A 389 25.58 1.56 -21.76
N ALA A 390 26.81 1.61 -22.30
CA ALA A 390 27.89 0.72 -21.89
C ALA A 390 28.16 0.79 -20.38
N ALA A 391 28.53 -0.36 -19.80
CA ALA A 391 28.80 -0.50 -18.37
C ALA A 391 30.03 0.33 -17.92
N ALA A 392 29.94 0.93 -16.74
CA ALA A 392 31.01 1.72 -16.13
C ALA A 392 31.62 0.97 -14.95
N GLY A 393 32.92 0.65 -15.01
CA GLY A 393 33.61 -0.07 -13.93
C GLY A 393 33.95 0.85 -12.75
N ASP A 394 33.01 1.03 -11.83
CA ASP A 394 33.13 1.90 -10.65
C ASP A 394 33.85 1.26 -9.45
N ARG A 395 33.84 -0.08 -9.36
CA ARG A 395 34.46 -0.88 -8.28
C ARG A 395 35.84 -1.39 -8.70
N HIS A 396 36.84 -1.21 -7.82
CA HIS A 396 38.17 -1.79 -7.96
C HIS A 396 38.29 -3.09 -7.15
N LEU A 397 38.68 -4.20 -7.81
CA LEU A 397 38.81 -5.52 -7.18
C LEU A 397 40.21 -5.79 -6.57
N SER A 398 41.07 -4.78 -6.50
CA SER A 398 42.49 -4.98 -6.20
C SER A 398 42.72 -5.47 -4.77
N GLY A 399 43.18 -6.71 -4.62
CA GLY A 399 43.39 -7.37 -3.32
C GLY A 399 42.13 -8.01 -2.72
N GLU A 400 40.97 -7.90 -3.37
CA GLU A 400 39.74 -8.62 -3.00
C GLU A 400 39.81 -10.08 -3.47
N ARG A 401 38.99 -10.95 -2.87
CA ARG A 401 38.96 -12.38 -3.17
C ARG A 401 37.64 -12.77 -3.82
N VAL A 402 37.72 -13.42 -4.97
CA VAL A 402 36.59 -13.78 -5.82
C VAL A 402 36.56 -15.28 -6.02
N LEU A 403 35.45 -15.92 -5.65
CA LEU A 403 35.22 -17.33 -5.94
C LEU A 403 34.39 -17.45 -7.22
N VAL A 404 34.94 -18.15 -8.21
CA VAL A 404 34.24 -18.57 -9.43
C VAL A 404 33.79 -20.02 -9.25
N LEU A 405 32.50 -20.23 -9.04
CA LEU A 405 31.87 -21.54 -8.92
C LEU A 405 31.39 -22.01 -10.30
N GLY A 406 31.97 -23.11 -10.78
CA GLY A 406 31.64 -23.74 -12.05
C GLY A 406 32.84 -24.43 -12.70
N SER A 407 32.74 -24.72 -13.98
CA SER A 407 33.77 -25.46 -14.73
C SER A 407 33.79 -25.09 -16.21
N GLY A 408 34.88 -25.44 -16.90
CA GLY A 408 35.07 -25.17 -18.32
C GLY A 408 35.77 -23.83 -18.61
N LYS A 409 35.78 -23.45 -19.89
CA LYS A 409 36.54 -22.32 -20.44
C LYS A 409 36.00 -20.98 -19.98
N ILE A 410 34.69 -20.84 -19.79
CA ILE A 410 34.07 -19.61 -19.28
C ILE A 410 34.49 -19.37 -17.82
N ALA A 411 34.48 -20.40 -16.97
CA ALA A 411 34.93 -20.28 -15.57
C ALA A 411 36.39 -19.81 -15.47
N GLU A 412 37.29 -20.43 -16.23
CA GLU A 412 38.71 -20.06 -16.28
C GLU A 412 38.95 -18.68 -16.92
N ALA A 413 38.19 -18.32 -17.96
CA ALA A 413 38.29 -17.00 -18.58
C ALA A 413 37.83 -15.89 -17.63
N VAL A 414 36.71 -16.08 -16.91
CA VAL A 414 36.24 -15.15 -15.87
C VAL A 414 37.30 -14.99 -14.78
N ALA A 415 37.85 -16.07 -14.26
CA ALA A 415 38.91 -16.00 -13.24
C ALA A 415 40.19 -15.33 -13.76
N ALA A 416 40.55 -15.51 -15.04
CA ALA A 416 41.67 -14.82 -15.66
C ALA A 416 41.45 -13.31 -15.81
N GLU A 417 40.25 -12.86 -16.19
CA GLU A 417 39.89 -11.44 -16.25
C GLU A 417 39.85 -10.82 -14.83
N VAL A 418 39.31 -11.52 -13.83
CA VAL A 418 39.32 -11.07 -12.43
C VAL A 418 40.75 -10.89 -11.91
N ARG A 419 41.67 -11.83 -12.19
CA ARG A 419 43.09 -11.70 -11.82
C ARG A 419 43.77 -10.52 -12.52
N GLN A 420 43.38 -10.20 -13.76
CA GLN A 420 43.85 -8.99 -14.46
C GLN A 420 43.35 -7.68 -13.81
N ARG A 421 42.21 -7.70 -13.11
CA ARG A 421 41.73 -6.58 -12.28
C ARG A 421 42.38 -6.49 -10.90
N GLY A 422 43.31 -7.39 -10.57
CA GLY A 422 44.11 -7.38 -9.34
C GLY A 422 43.54 -8.17 -8.16
N ALA A 423 42.49 -8.96 -8.36
CA ALA A 423 41.89 -9.82 -7.33
C ALA A 423 42.53 -11.22 -7.26
N ASP A 424 42.43 -11.86 -6.10
CA ASP A 424 42.67 -13.31 -5.97
C ASP A 424 41.42 -14.08 -6.42
N ALA A 425 41.50 -14.69 -7.61
CA ALA A 425 40.41 -15.52 -8.16
C ALA A 425 40.67 -17.02 -7.93
N VAL A 426 39.71 -17.71 -7.33
CA VAL A 426 39.69 -19.18 -7.18
C VAL A 426 38.61 -19.75 -8.10
N VAL A 427 38.91 -20.82 -8.84
CA VAL A 427 37.92 -21.58 -9.64
C VAL A 427 37.64 -22.90 -8.94
N ALA A 428 36.38 -23.30 -8.83
CA ALA A 428 36.00 -24.58 -8.25
C ALA A 428 34.65 -25.13 -8.78
N SER A 429 34.56 -26.45 -8.90
CA SER A 429 33.33 -27.19 -9.18
C SER A 429 32.90 -28.01 -7.97
N CYS A 430 31.59 -28.13 -7.70
CA CYS A 430 31.05 -28.96 -6.61
C CYS A 430 30.22 -30.13 -7.15
N GLY A 431 30.33 -31.29 -6.49
CA GLY A 431 29.63 -32.54 -6.87
C GLY A 431 28.23 -32.72 -6.26
N GLY A 432 27.68 -31.69 -5.62
CA GLY A 432 26.39 -31.74 -4.92
C GLY A 432 26.29 -30.73 -3.79
N TYR A 433 25.07 -30.51 -3.26
CA TYR A 433 24.79 -29.49 -2.26
C TYR A 433 25.64 -29.60 -0.98
N ALA A 434 25.91 -30.82 -0.52
CA ALA A 434 26.66 -31.08 0.70
C ALA A 434 28.16 -30.79 0.54
N ASP A 435 28.69 -30.92 -0.67
CA ASP A 435 30.06 -30.50 -1.00
C ASP A 435 30.12 -28.98 -1.17
N ALA A 436 29.11 -28.39 -1.84
CA ALA A 436 29.02 -26.95 -2.06
C ALA A 436 29.08 -26.14 -0.75
N LYS A 437 28.31 -26.52 0.28
CA LYS A 437 28.37 -25.84 1.59
C LYS A 437 29.74 -25.94 2.25
N ARG A 438 30.28 -27.16 2.35
CA ARG A 438 31.61 -27.41 2.94
C ARG A 438 32.72 -26.68 2.19
N PHE A 439 32.59 -26.55 0.88
CA PHE A 439 33.57 -25.87 0.04
C PHE A 439 33.58 -24.35 0.29
N ILE A 440 32.41 -23.71 0.43
CA ILE A 440 32.32 -22.29 0.83
C ILE A 440 32.98 -22.10 2.21
N GLU A 441 32.67 -22.96 3.19
CA GLU A 441 33.30 -22.90 4.53
C GLU A 441 34.83 -23.06 4.46
N GLN A 442 35.33 -23.94 3.60
CA GLN A 442 36.77 -24.12 3.38
C GLN A 442 37.41 -22.87 2.77
N GLN A 443 36.83 -22.28 1.73
CA GLN A 443 37.39 -21.07 1.12
C GLN A 443 37.39 -19.88 2.08
N GLU A 444 36.30 -19.67 2.80
CA GLU A 444 36.19 -18.62 3.83
C GLU A 444 37.23 -18.79 4.95
N SER A 445 37.58 -20.03 5.32
CA SER A 445 38.63 -20.30 6.32
C SER A 445 40.07 -20.03 5.82
N ILE A 446 40.28 -19.95 4.50
CA ILE A 446 41.56 -19.52 3.91
C ILE A 446 41.64 -17.98 3.86
N GLY A 447 40.51 -17.31 3.68
CA GLY A 447 40.39 -15.85 3.66
C GLY A 447 39.06 -15.41 3.07
N ALA A 448 38.53 -14.28 3.55
CA ALA A 448 37.18 -13.80 3.24
C ALA A 448 36.90 -13.76 1.73
N VAL A 449 35.80 -14.38 1.30
CA VAL A 449 35.35 -14.41 -0.10
C VAL A 449 34.32 -13.30 -0.32
N THR A 450 34.78 -12.09 -0.65
CA THR A 450 33.91 -10.90 -0.83
C THR A 450 32.99 -11.02 -2.05
N HIS A 451 33.37 -11.79 -3.07
CA HIS A 451 32.58 -11.92 -4.31
C HIS A 451 32.39 -13.37 -4.73
N LEU A 452 31.17 -13.71 -5.15
CA LEU A 452 30.82 -15.02 -5.70
C LEU A 452 30.32 -14.86 -7.14
N VAL A 453 30.93 -15.62 -8.06
CA VAL A 453 30.54 -15.67 -9.47
C VAL A 453 30.16 -17.10 -9.85
N ILE A 454 28.98 -17.28 -10.43
CA ILE A 454 28.51 -18.57 -10.96
C ILE A 454 28.76 -18.57 -12.47
N ALA A 455 29.66 -19.42 -12.96
CA ALA A 455 30.08 -19.40 -14.36
C ALA A 455 30.50 -20.80 -14.84
N SER A 456 29.76 -21.36 -15.80
CA SER A 456 30.04 -22.69 -16.39
C SER A 456 29.89 -22.65 -17.91
N ASP A 457 30.60 -23.54 -18.61
CA ASP A 457 30.39 -23.77 -20.04
C ASP A 457 29.01 -24.40 -20.31
N ALA A 458 28.26 -23.86 -21.27
CA ALA A 458 27.09 -24.54 -21.79
C ALA A 458 27.54 -25.77 -22.61
N GLY A 459 27.14 -26.96 -22.17
CA GLY A 459 27.20 -28.17 -23.00
C GLY A 459 28.43 -29.07 -22.88
N GLU A 460 29.22 -29.02 -21.80
CA GLU A 460 30.04 -30.22 -21.44
C GLU A 460 29.17 -31.39 -20.93
N SER A 461 27.88 -31.18 -20.70
CA SER A 461 26.83 -32.20 -20.67
C SER A 461 26.22 -32.46 -22.05
N SER A 462 27.06 -32.58 -23.10
CA SER A 462 26.61 -33.03 -24.42
C SER A 462 26.12 -34.48 -24.33
N ALA A 463 24.80 -34.65 -24.18
CA ALA A 463 24.10 -35.89 -23.85
C ALA A 463 24.35 -36.47 -22.44
N GLY A 464 23.58 -35.98 -21.46
CA GLY A 464 22.36 -36.73 -21.16
C GLY A 464 22.22 -37.44 -19.80
N THR A 465 21.89 -36.66 -18.75
CA THR A 465 20.75 -37.01 -17.86
C THR A 465 20.20 -35.78 -17.12
N TYR A 466 18.93 -35.84 -16.72
CA TYR A 466 18.29 -34.82 -15.87
C TYR A 466 18.94 -34.66 -14.48
N SER A 467 19.71 -35.67 -14.05
CA SER A 467 20.57 -35.63 -12.85
C SER A 467 21.53 -34.45 -12.84
N ASP A 468 22.07 -34.07 -14.00
CA ASP A 468 23.22 -33.15 -14.05
C ASP A 468 22.74 -31.72 -13.84
N LEU A 469 21.59 -31.39 -14.42
CA LEU A 469 20.85 -30.15 -14.16
C LEU A 469 20.39 -30.09 -12.69
N GLN A 470 19.91 -31.19 -12.12
CA GLN A 470 19.55 -31.26 -10.70
C GLN A 470 20.77 -30.95 -9.80
N VAL A 471 21.89 -31.63 -10.01
CA VAL A 471 23.12 -31.46 -9.21
C VAL A 471 23.66 -30.04 -9.33
N LEU A 472 23.61 -29.44 -10.52
CA LEU A 472 24.00 -28.04 -10.74
C LEU A 472 23.13 -27.08 -9.92
N LEU A 473 21.81 -27.16 -10.07
CA LEU A 473 20.87 -26.25 -9.39
C LEU A 473 20.94 -26.39 -7.86
N GLU A 474 20.99 -27.62 -7.34
CA GLU A 474 21.21 -27.89 -5.92
C GLU A 474 22.53 -27.28 -5.42
N SER A 475 23.63 -27.51 -6.14
CA SER A 475 24.96 -27.07 -5.72
C SER A 475 25.05 -25.54 -5.69
N VAL A 476 24.55 -24.85 -6.73
CA VAL A 476 24.54 -23.39 -6.77
C VAL A 476 23.63 -22.81 -5.69
N PHE A 477 22.40 -23.32 -5.54
CA PHE A 477 21.46 -22.83 -4.53
C PHE A 477 22.06 -22.87 -3.13
N PHE A 478 22.66 -24.01 -2.75
CA PHE A 478 23.23 -24.19 -1.42
C PHE A 478 24.63 -23.56 -1.24
N ALA A 479 25.39 -23.32 -2.32
CA ALA A 479 26.58 -22.46 -2.28
C ALA A 479 26.19 -21.01 -2.00
N CYS A 480 25.25 -20.44 -2.75
CA CYS A 480 24.76 -19.08 -2.54
C CYS A 480 24.17 -18.91 -1.14
N GLN A 481 23.37 -19.87 -0.66
CA GLN A 481 22.85 -19.85 0.72
C GLN A 481 23.98 -19.78 1.76
N GLN A 482 24.99 -20.66 1.66
CA GLN A 482 26.08 -20.72 2.63
C GLN A 482 26.95 -19.46 2.56
N TRP A 483 27.22 -18.94 1.36
CA TRP A 483 28.02 -17.75 1.18
C TRP A 483 27.32 -16.49 1.73
N ILE A 484 26.02 -16.32 1.48
CA ILE A 484 25.24 -15.21 2.07
C ILE A 484 25.21 -15.29 3.60
N ILE A 485 25.07 -16.48 4.18
CA ILE A 485 25.21 -16.68 5.64
C ILE A 485 26.57 -16.14 6.12
N LYS A 486 27.66 -16.45 5.43
CA LYS A 486 29.02 -16.01 5.81
C LYS A 486 29.23 -14.49 5.67
N ARG A 487 28.76 -13.87 4.58
CA ARG A 487 28.78 -12.40 4.41
C ARG A 487 27.92 -11.68 5.45
N THR A 488 26.78 -12.27 5.82
CA THR A 488 25.88 -11.74 6.86
C THR A 488 26.49 -11.87 8.26
N GLU A 489 27.14 -13.00 8.58
CA GLU A 489 27.89 -13.20 9.84
C GLU A 489 29.11 -12.25 9.94
N ALA A 490 29.76 -11.92 8.82
CA ALA A 490 30.87 -10.98 8.76
C ALA A 490 30.44 -9.50 8.83
N GLY A 491 29.19 -9.19 8.45
CA GLY A 491 28.66 -7.83 8.41
C GLY A 491 29.10 -6.99 7.20
N ASP A 492 29.61 -7.62 6.15
CA ASP A 492 30.20 -6.97 4.96
C ASP A 492 29.41 -7.21 3.66
N ILE A 493 28.16 -7.68 3.78
CA ILE A 493 27.29 -8.01 2.64
C ILE A 493 27.01 -6.84 1.69
N CYS A 494 27.08 -5.59 2.17
CA CYS A 494 26.92 -4.38 1.36
C CYS A 494 28.12 -4.10 0.43
N ASP A 495 29.31 -4.60 0.76
CA ASP A 495 30.49 -4.55 -0.10
C ASP A 495 30.58 -5.76 -1.03
N ALA A 496 29.82 -6.82 -0.78
CA ALA A 496 29.84 -8.05 -1.55
C ALA A 496 29.16 -7.94 -2.94
N THR A 497 29.47 -8.87 -3.85
CA THR A 497 28.73 -9.03 -5.11
C THR A 497 28.44 -10.49 -5.43
N LEU A 498 27.26 -10.76 -5.97
CA LEU A 498 26.83 -12.07 -6.45
C LEU A 498 26.50 -11.99 -7.95
N THR A 499 27.29 -12.62 -8.81
CA THR A 499 27.13 -12.56 -10.28
C THR A 499 26.92 -13.93 -10.91
N ALA A 500 25.96 -14.07 -11.84
CA ALA A 500 25.77 -15.28 -12.64
C ALA A 500 26.05 -15.01 -14.13
N VAL A 501 26.60 -15.99 -14.81
CA VAL A 501 26.77 -16.01 -16.27
C VAL A 501 25.75 -16.97 -16.87
N THR A 502 24.98 -16.53 -17.87
CA THR A 502 23.98 -17.36 -18.55
C THR A 502 24.14 -17.34 -20.07
N ARG A 503 23.59 -18.36 -20.73
CA ARG A 503 23.62 -18.53 -22.20
C ARG A 503 22.22 -18.80 -22.75
N LEU A 504 21.33 -17.84 -22.52
CA LEU A 504 19.94 -17.80 -22.98
C LEU A 504 19.79 -16.92 -24.26
N GLY A 505 20.84 -16.78 -25.06
CA GLY A 505 20.80 -16.05 -26.33
C GLY A 505 21.13 -14.55 -26.24
N GLY A 506 21.45 -14.03 -25.05
CA GLY A 506 21.76 -12.61 -24.81
C GLY A 506 20.52 -11.75 -24.58
N GLN A 507 19.34 -12.38 -24.50
CA GLN A 507 18.02 -11.76 -24.30
C GLN A 507 17.14 -12.64 -23.38
N PHE A 508 17.77 -13.40 -22.47
CA PHE A 508 17.09 -14.22 -21.46
C PHE A 508 16.07 -15.23 -22.03
N GLY A 509 16.28 -15.72 -23.26
CA GLY A 509 15.44 -16.71 -23.92
C GLY A 509 14.15 -16.15 -24.54
N ILE A 510 14.00 -14.83 -24.60
CA ILE A 510 12.91 -14.18 -25.35
C ILE A 510 13.31 -14.14 -26.83
N ASP A 511 12.44 -14.68 -27.70
CA ASP A 511 12.58 -14.77 -29.17
C ASP A 511 13.97 -15.22 -29.68
N THR A 512 14.66 -16.03 -28.87
CA THR A 512 16.03 -16.50 -29.09
C THR A 512 16.16 -17.98 -28.73
N HIS A 513 17.13 -18.67 -29.36
CA HIS A 513 17.43 -20.07 -29.05
C HIS A 513 18.10 -20.18 -27.68
N ILE A 514 17.69 -21.17 -26.89
CA ILE A 514 18.15 -21.39 -25.51
C ILE A 514 19.11 -22.59 -25.50
N ASP A 515 20.42 -22.33 -25.47
CA ASP A 515 21.45 -23.38 -25.37
C ASP A 515 21.30 -24.20 -24.07
N ASP A 516 21.09 -23.51 -22.94
CA ASP A 516 20.99 -24.11 -21.61
C ASP A 516 19.90 -23.44 -20.76
N VAL A 517 18.88 -24.22 -20.39
CA VAL A 517 17.77 -23.77 -19.53
C VAL A 517 18.20 -23.45 -18.09
N SER A 518 19.35 -23.95 -17.62
CA SER A 518 19.83 -23.72 -16.24
C SER A 518 19.93 -22.24 -15.89
N GLY A 519 20.25 -21.39 -16.88
CA GLY A 519 20.30 -19.94 -16.74
C GLY A 519 18.99 -19.31 -16.25
N GLY A 520 17.83 -19.90 -16.60
CA GLY A 520 16.53 -19.47 -16.05
C GLY A 520 16.42 -19.72 -14.54
N GLY A 521 16.92 -20.87 -14.07
CA GLY A 521 16.99 -21.17 -12.64
C GLY A 521 17.92 -20.22 -11.88
N LEU A 522 19.05 -19.84 -12.49
CA LEU A 522 19.96 -18.84 -11.94
C LEU A 522 19.28 -17.45 -11.89
N ALA A 523 18.63 -17.02 -12.97
CA ALA A 523 17.92 -15.75 -13.02
C ALA A 523 16.83 -15.62 -11.94
N GLY A 524 15.96 -16.64 -11.83
CA GLY A 524 14.92 -16.68 -10.81
C GLY A 524 15.47 -16.65 -9.37
N LEU A 525 16.53 -17.41 -9.09
CA LEU A 525 17.21 -17.38 -7.79
C LEU A 525 17.77 -15.99 -7.48
N PHE A 526 18.48 -15.40 -8.43
CA PHE A 526 19.22 -14.15 -8.22
C PHE A 526 18.29 -12.97 -8.01
N LYS A 527 17.21 -12.86 -8.79
CA LYS A 527 16.16 -11.86 -8.57
C LYS A 527 15.51 -11.97 -7.20
N ASN A 528 15.34 -13.20 -6.70
CA ASN A 528 14.82 -13.42 -5.35
C ASN A 528 15.84 -13.04 -4.27
N ILE A 529 17.12 -13.36 -4.45
CA ILE A 529 18.19 -12.96 -3.52
C ILE A 529 18.28 -11.43 -3.42
N ALA A 530 18.29 -10.72 -4.55
CA ALA A 530 18.31 -9.25 -4.57
C ALA A 530 17.15 -8.62 -3.78
N ARG A 531 15.99 -9.30 -3.75
CA ARG A 531 14.80 -8.85 -3.02
C ARG A 531 14.83 -9.16 -1.52
N GLU A 532 15.53 -10.22 -1.10
CA GLU A 532 15.73 -10.54 0.33
C GLU A 532 16.94 -9.82 0.94
N PHE A 533 17.93 -9.45 0.12
CA PHE A 533 19.19 -8.80 0.52
C PHE A 533 19.44 -7.55 -0.34
N PRO A 534 18.70 -6.44 -0.12
CA PRO A 534 18.76 -5.24 -0.97
C PRO A 534 20.13 -4.52 -0.95
N ASP A 535 20.92 -4.72 0.10
CA ASP A 535 22.28 -4.19 0.19
C ASP A 535 23.29 -5.02 -0.63
N LEU A 536 22.96 -6.26 -0.99
CA LEU A 536 23.83 -7.13 -1.80
C LEU A 536 23.71 -6.76 -3.27
N GLN A 537 24.83 -6.45 -3.91
CA GLN A 537 24.85 -6.25 -5.36
C GLN A 537 24.73 -7.60 -6.10
N VAL A 538 23.57 -7.82 -6.75
CA VAL A 538 23.28 -9.03 -7.53
C VAL A 538 23.22 -8.73 -9.03
N ARG A 539 23.78 -9.60 -9.86
CA ARG A 539 23.78 -9.48 -11.32
C ARG A 539 23.62 -10.84 -12.01
N VAL A 540 22.89 -10.87 -13.12
CA VAL A 540 22.81 -11.99 -14.05
C VAL A 540 23.17 -11.44 -15.43
N VAL A 541 24.24 -11.97 -16.03
CA VAL A 541 24.78 -11.49 -17.30
C VAL A 541 24.57 -12.57 -18.35
N ASP A 542 23.66 -12.32 -19.27
CA ASP A 542 23.26 -13.26 -20.32
C ASP A 542 23.98 -12.99 -21.64
N HIS A 543 24.44 -14.03 -22.31
CA HIS A 543 25.25 -13.91 -23.52
C HIS A 543 24.66 -14.66 -24.71
N ALA A 544 24.79 -14.03 -25.88
CA ALA A 544 24.53 -14.67 -27.16
C ALA A 544 25.41 -15.91 -27.37
N ARG A 545 24.86 -16.90 -28.08
CA ARG A 545 25.46 -18.21 -28.33
C ARG A 545 26.87 -18.14 -28.94
N GLU A 546 27.09 -17.15 -29.81
CA GLU A 546 28.31 -16.92 -30.56
C GLU A 546 29.41 -16.22 -29.75
N ALA A 547 29.09 -15.72 -28.54
CA ALA A 547 30.04 -15.00 -27.69
C ALA A 547 31.20 -15.90 -27.25
N ARG A 548 32.42 -15.38 -27.39
CA ARG A 548 33.66 -16.08 -27.03
C ARG A 548 33.87 -16.03 -25.51
N PRO A 549 34.48 -17.04 -24.87
CA PRO A 549 34.72 -17.03 -23.42
C PRO A 549 35.45 -15.78 -22.90
N SER A 550 36.33 -15.17 -23.70
CA SER A 550 37.00 -13.91 -23.36
C SER A 550 36.08 -12.69 -23.37
N GLU A 551 35.07 -12.66 -24.25
CA GLU A 551 34.08 -11.58 -24.33
C GLU A 551 33.08 -11.70 -23.18
N ILE A 552 32.65 -12.94 -22.89
CA ILE A 552 31.84 -13.30 -21.73
C ILE A 552 32.55 -12.86 -20.44
N ALA A 553 33.81 -13.28 -20.25
CA ALA A 553 34.61 -12.88 -19.09
C ALA A 553 34.72 -11.36 -18.93
N HIS A 554 35.04 -10.64 -20.01
CA HIS A 554 35.22 -9.19 -19.96
C HIS A 554 33.92 -8.44 -19.60
N SER A 555 32.80 -8.81 -20.21
CA SER A 555 31.49 -8.20 -19.90
C SER A 555 31.02 -8.58 -18.50
N THR A 556 31.08 -9.86 -18.10
CA THR A 556 30.73 -10.30 -16.73
C THR A 556 31.53 -9.59 -15.64
N VAL A 557 32.85 -9.48 -15.78
CA VAL A 557 33.68 -8.79 -14.78
C VAL A 557 33.44 -7.28 -14.80
N THR A 558 33.09 -6.70 -15.96
CA THR A 558 32.71 -5.29 -16.02
C THR A 558 31.37 -5.01 -15.33
N GLU A 559 30.36 -5.88 -15.48
CA GLU A 559 29.09 -5.77 -14.74
C GLU A 559 29.26 -6.00 -13.23
N LEU A 560 30.15 -6.91 -12.82
CA LEU A 560 30.54 -7.13 -11.43
C LEU A 560 31.19 -5.87 -10.83
N CYS A 561 31.97 -5.14 -11.64
CA CYS A 561 32.56 -3.85 -11.28
C CYS A 561 31.58 -2.66 -11.36
N THR A 562 30.38 -2.80 -11.92
CA THR A 562 29.47 -1.66 -12.19
C THR A 562 28.51 -1.44 -11.02
N LYS A 563 28.43 -0.23 -10.45
CA LYS A 563 27.46 0.06 -9.38
C LYS A 563 26.09 0.43 -9.96
N SER A 564 25.15 -0.50 -9.89
CA SER A 564 23.81 -0.40 -10.49
C SER A 564 22.89 -1.49 -9.94
N ASP A 565 21.62 -1.14 -9.73
CA ASP A 565 20.56 -1.99 -9.15
C ASP A 565 19.90 -2.94 -10.19
N ILE A 566 20.37 -2.95 -11.44
CA ILE A 566 19.79 -3.74 -12.54
C ILE A 566 20.21 -5.20 -12.43
N ILE A 567 19.27 -6.12 -12.19
CA ILE A 567 19.62 -7.52 -11.95
C ILE A 567 19.91 -8.25 -13.28
N GLU A 568 19.07 -8.10 -14.30
CA GLU A 568 19.17 -8.80 -15.59
C GLU A 568 19.84 -7.92 -16.66
N VAL A 569 21.01 -8.33 -17.16
CA VAL A 569 21.73 -7.64 -18.25
C VAL A 569 22.06 -8.62 -19.37
N GLY A 570 21.59 -8.33 -20.58
CA GLY A 570 21.85 -9.13 -21.78
C GLY A 570 22.98 -8.54 -22.64
N TYR A 571 23.75 -9.39 -23.30
CA TYR A 571 24.81 -9.00 -24.24
C TYR A 571 24.63 -9.73 -25.58
N ARG A 572 24.29 -8.96 -26.62
CA ARG A 572 24.12 -9.44 -28.01
C ARG A 572 24.86 -8.52 -28.97
N ALA A 573 25.75 -9.08 -29.79
CA ALA A 573 26.61 -8.33 -30.72
C ALA A 573 27.39 -7.15 -30.08
N ALA A 574 27.81 -7.30 -28.82
CA ALA A 574 28.41 -6.28 -27.95
C ALA A 574 27.50 -5.10 -27.54
N THR A 575 26.22 -5.09 -27.94
CA THR A 575 25.20 -4.21 -27.33
C THR A 575 24.79 -4.77 -25.97
N ARG A 576 24.71 -3.88 -24.98
CA ARG A 576 24.23 -4.16 -23.62
C ARG A 576 22.73 -3.89 -23.56
N MET A 577 21.97 -4.82 -22.99
CA MET A 577 20.49 -4.82 -22.97
C MET A 577 19.99 -4.99 -21.54
N GLN A 578 18.81 -4.46 -21.24
CA GLN A 578 18.05 -4.82 -20.03
C GLN A 578 16.70 -5.41 -20.43
N MET A 579 16.25 -6.42 -19.69
CA MET A 579 14.91 -6.99 -19.85
C MET A 579 13.86 -6.07 -19.24
N ALA A 580 12.68 -6.09 -19.82
CA ALA A 580 11.56 -5.26 -19.43
C ALA A 580 10.20 -5.92 -19.77
N SER A 581 9.11 -5.22 -19.52
CA SER A 581 7.73 -5.68 -19.53
C SER A 581 6.85 -4.58 -20.11
N GLN A 582 6.07 -4.88 -21.14
CA GLN A 582 5.17 -3.92 -21.80
C GLN A 582 3.72 -4.35 -21.60
N GLU A 583 2.81 -3.43 -21.24
CA GLU A 583 1.37 -3.75 -21.21
C GLU A 583 0.91 -4.01 -22.65
N ALA A 584 0.27 -5.17 -22.88
CA ALA A 584 -0.04 -5.62 -24.22
C ALA A 584 -1.38 -6.36 -24.25
N VAL A 585 -2.30 -5.84 -25.07
CA VAL A 585 -3.57 -6.50 -25.39
C VAL A 585 -3.29 -7.83 -26.10
N VAL A 586 -4.19 -8.80 -25.93
CA VAL A 586 -4.16 -10.06 -26.68
C VAL A 586 -4.31 -9.76 -28.19
N PRO A 587 -3.41 -10.24 -29.08
CA PRO A 587 -3.50 -9.95 -30.50
C PRO A 587 -4.79 -10.49 -31.15
N GLU A 588 -5.51 -9.63 -31.88
CA GLU A 588 -6.65 -10.04 -32.69
C GLU A 588 -6.21 -10.77 -33.98
N GLY A 589 -6.94 -11.80 -34.38
CA GLY A 589 -6.82 -12.41 -35.72
C GLY A 589 -5.74 -13.49 -35.89
N THR A 590 -5.16 -14.01 -34.80
CA THR A 590 -4.27 -15.19 -34.86
C THR A 590 -5.03 -16.48 -35.18
N THR A 591 -4.30 -17.50 -35.66
CA THR A 591 -4.89 -18.80 -36.00
C THR A 591 -5.10 -19.63 -34.73
N PRO A 592 -6.31 -20.18 -34.46
CA PRO A 592 -6.54 -21.04 -33.31
C PRO A 592 -5.63 -22.27 -33.32
N LEU A 593 -5.20 -22.72 -32.13
CA LEU A 593 -4.35 -23.90 -31.97
C LEU A 593 -4.99 -25.16 -32.59
N GLU A 594 -4.32 -25.79 -33.56
CA GLU A 594 -4.79 -27.08 -34.13
C GLU A 594 -4.92 -28.19 -33.07
N ALA A 595 -4.12 -28.12 -32.00
CA ALA A 595 -4.19 -29.00 -30.84
C ALA A 595 -5.51 -28.90 -30.06
N VAL A 596 -6.22 -27.77 -30.17
CA VAL A 596 -7.49 -27.51 -29.48
C VAL A 596 -8.65 -27.94 -30.40
N SER A 597 -8.82 -29.25 -30.50
CA SER A 597 -9.92 -29.88 -31.23
C SER A 597 -10.79 -30.74 -30.30
N ARG A 598 -12.09 -30.80 -30.58
CA ARG A 598 -13.05 -31.55 -29.76
C ARG A 598 -12.64 -33.02 -29.64
N GLY A 599 -12.54 -33.51 -28.41
CA GLY A 599 -12.10 -34.87 -28.09
C GLY A 599 -10.58 -35.09 -28.10
N SER A 600 -9.76 -34.07 -28.33
CA SER A 600 -8.30 -34.15 -28.14
C SER A 600 -7.95 -34.32 -26.66
N VAL A 601 -6.84 -35.02 -26.39
CA VAL A 601 -6.39 -35.34 -25.04
C VAL A 601 -5.37 -34.32 -24.55
N TRP A 602 -5.66 -33.69 -23.42
CA TRP A 602 -4.77 -32.72 -22.77
C TRP A 602 -4.30 -33.25 -21.41
N LEU A 603 -2.99 -33.29 -21.21
CA LEU A 603 -2.38 -33.71 -19.95
C LEU A 603 -2.21 -32.48 -19.05
N VAL A 604 -2.83 -32.51 -17.87
CA VAL A 604 -2.90 -31.36 -16.96
C VAL A 604 -2.27 -31.71 -15.61
N THR A 605 -1.04 -31.26 -15.36
CA THR A 605 -0.37 -31.49 -14.08
C THR A 605 -0.87 -30.52 -13.02
N GLY A 606 -1.10 -30.99 -11.80
CA GLY A 606 -1.80 -30.23 -10.76
C GLY A 606 -3.30 -30.02 -11.05
N GLY A 607 -3.82 -30.50 -12.19
CA GLY A 607 -5.16 -30.18 -12.71
C GLY A 607 -6.36 -30.75 -11.95
N ALA A 608 -6.14 -31.49 -10.87
CA ALA A 608 -7.20 -32.11 -10.06
C ALA A 608 -7.62 -31.28 -8.83
N ARG A 609 -6.92 -30.17 -8.56
CA ARG A 609 -7.10 -29.28 -7.40
C ARG A 609 -6.75 -27.84 -7.78
N GLY A 610 -7.18 -26.87 -6.98
CA GLY A 610 -6.70 -25.49 -7.09
C GLY A 610 -7.04 -24.74 -8.39
N VAL A 611 -6.30 -23.66 -8.67
CA VAL A 611 -6.48 -22.79 -9.85
C VAL A 611 -6.32 -23.54 -11.17
N THR A 612 -5.42 -24.52 -11.23
CA THR A 612 -5.19 -25.33 -12.43
C THR A 612 -6.41 -26.18 -12.77
N ALA A 613 -7.14 -26.69 -11.77
CA ALA A 613 -8.40 -27.41 -12.01
C ALA A 613 -9.50 -26.50 -12.54
N ALA A 614 -9.62 -25.27 -12.03
CA ALA A 614 -10.58 -24.29 -12.54
C ALA A 614 -10.30 -23.94 -14.02
N CYS A 615 -9.04 -23.66 -14.36
CA CYS A 615 -8.59 -23.43 -15.73
C CYS A 615 -8.86 -24.64 -16.64
N ALA A 616 -8.49 -25.84 -16.19
CA ALA A 616 -8.69 -27.07 -16.95
C ALA A 616 -10.18 -27.40 -17.18
N ARG A 617 -11.05 -27.13 -16.19
CA ARG A 617 -12.50 -27.30 -16.31
C ARG A 617 -13.10 -26.34 -17.32
N ALA A 618 -12.79 -25.06 -17.23
CA ALA A 618 -13.28 -24.07 -18.19
C ALA A 618 -12.81 -24.38 -19.63
N PHE A 619 -11.54 -24.74 -19.80
CA PHE A 619 -10.94 -25.11 -21.08
C PHE A 619 -11.52 -26.41 -21.66
N GLY A 620 -11.67 -27.44 -20.83
CA GLY A 620 -12.32 -28.71 -21.20
C GLY A 620 -13.77 -28.51 -21.64
N LYS A 621 -14.51 -27.65 -20.94
CA LYS A 621 -15.90 -27.27 -21.26
C LYS A 621 -16.02 -26.50 -22.57
N GLN A 622 -15.18 -25.48 -22.78
CA GLN A 622 -15.26 -24.58 -23.93
C GLN A 622 -14.97 -25.29 -25.26
N TYR A 623 -14.00 -26.21 -25.27
CA TYR A 623 -13.54 -26.88 -26.50
C TYR A 623 -13.93 -28.36 -26.57
N GLY A 624 -14.58 -28.91 -25.53
CA GLY A 624 -15.00 -30.30 -25.46
C GLY A 624 -13.84 -31.29 -25.47
N LEU A 625 -12.83 -31.04 -24.62
CA LEU A 625 -11.58 -31.81 -24.54
C LEU A 625 -11.72 -33.03 -23.64
N ARG A 626 -10.78 -33.99 -23.75
CA ARG A 626 -10.55 -35.02 -22.73
C ARG A 626 -9.35 -34.64 -21.89
N LEU A 627 -9.45 -34.80 -20.57
CA LEU A 627 -8.44 -34.32 -19.63
C LEU A 627 -7.79 -35.48 -18.88
N ALA A 628 -6.47 -35.57 -18.94
CA ALA A 628 -5.68 -36.45 -18.08
C ALA A 628 -5.09 -35.61 -16.94
N LEU A 629 -5.77 -35.60 -15.78
CA LEU A 629 -5.42 -34.81 -14.61
C LEU A 629 -4.36 -35.55 -13.80
N VAL A 630 -3.17 -34.97 -13.63
CA VAL A 630 -2.03 -35.62 -12.96
C VAL A 630 -1.73 -34.95 -11.62
N GLY A 631 -1.50 -35.73 -10.57
CA GLY A 631 -1.04 -35.20 -9.28
C GLY A 631 -0.43 -36.27 -8.36
N SER A 632 0.33 -35.86 -7.34
CA SER A 632 1.09 -36.78 -6.49
C SER A 632 0.31 -37.48 -5.37
N THR A 633 -1.03 -37.48 -5.42
CA THR A 633 -1.87 -38.01 -4.33
C THR A 633 -2.49 -39.34 -4.74
N GLU A 634 -2.04 -40.43 -4.15
CA GLU A 634 -2.74 -41.71 -4.21
C GLU A 634 -4.14 -41.59 -3.58
N LEU A 635 -5.17 -41.98 -4.34
CA LEU A 635 -6.56 -41.87 -3.89
C LEU A 635 -6.90 -43.00 -2.91
N VAL A 636 -7.21 -42.63 -1.67
CA VAL A 636 -7.70 -43.60 -0.68
C VAL A 636 -9.20 -43.85 -0.83
N ALA A 637 -9.70 -44.90 -0.17
CA ALA A 637 -11.13 -45.08 0.02
C ALA A 637 -11.68 -43.99 0.95
N VAL A 638 -12.71 -43.27 0.50
CA VAL A 638 -13.52 -42.35 1.30
C VAL A 638 -14.98 -42.76 1.20
N GLU A 639 -15.73 -42.62 2.30
CA GLU A 639 -17.17 -42.91 2.31
C GLU A 639 -17.90 -41.92 1.39
N PRO A 640 -18.94 -42.32 0.62
CA PRO A 640 -19.62 -41.41 -0.31
C PRO A 640 -20.12 -40.12 0.36
N GLY A 641 -20.72 -40.22 1.54
CA GLY A 641 -21.22 -39.07 2.29
C GLY A 641 -20.14 -38.10 2.79
N TRP A 642 -18.84 -38.40 2.68
CA TRP A 642 -17.77 -37.43 2.97
C TRP A 642 -17.62 -36.39 1.84
N LEU A 643 -18.11 -36.69 0.64
CA LEU A 643 -18.07 -35.76 -0.49
C LEU A 643 -19.09 -34.63 -0.35
N ASP A 644 -20.15 -34.81 0.43
CA ASP A 644 -21.25 -33.85 0.60
C ASP A 644 -21.15 -33.04 1.91
N LEU A 645 -20.08 -33.21 2.70
CA LEU A 645 -19.90 -32.50 3.98
C LEU A 645 -19.65 -31.01 3.81
N ASP A 646 -20.32 -30.20 4.62
CA ASP A 646 -19.99 -28.78 4.83
C ASP A 646 -18.72 -28.61 5.68
N ASP A 647 -18.28 -27.38 5.91
CA ASP A 647 -17.08 -27.07 6.69
C ASP A 647 -17.14 -27.61 8.13
N SER A 648 -18.34 -27.68 8.71
CA SER A 648 -18.58 -28.24 10.05
C SER A 648 -18.37 -29.76 10.07
N GLY A 649 -18.92 -30.46 9.07
CA GLY A 649 -18.73 -31.88 8.83
C GLY A 649 -17.27 -32.24 8.55
N ILE A 650 -16.59 -31.47 7.70
CA ILE A 650 -15.15 -31.62 7.40
C ILE A 650 -14.31 -31.42 8.68
N LYS A 651 -14.58 -30.39 9.48
CA LYS A 651 -13.90 -30.15 10.77
C LYS A 651 -14.11 -31.30 11.76
N THR A 652 -15.31 -31.87 11.78
CA THR A 652 -15.65 -33.03 12.64
C THR A 652 -14.93 -34.29 12.19
N LEU A 653 -14.93 -34.58 10.89
CA LEU A 653 -14.23 -35.71 10.29
C LEU A 653 -12.71 -35.62 10.54
N LYS A 654 -12.12 -34.42 10.39
CA LYS A 654 -10.72 -34.13 10.71
C LYS A 654 -10.37 -34.47 12.16
N GLY A 655 -11.18 -34.01 13.11
CA GLY A 655 -10.98 -34.30 14.53
C GLY A 655 -10.97 -35.80 14.83
N ARG A 656 -11.94 -36.54 14.29
CA ARG A 656 -12.05 -38.01 14.42
C ARG A 656 -10.81 -38.73 13.85
N LEU A 657 -10.49 -38.49 12.58
CA LEU A 657 -9.39 -39.17 11.89
C LEU A 657 -8.02 -38.86 12.51
N MET A 658 -7.80 -37.64 13.00
CA MET A 658 -6.56 -37.29 13.70
C MET A 658 -6.40 -38.04 15.03
N VAL A 659 -7.49 -38.30 15.75
CA VAL A 659 -7.46 -39.11 16.99
C VAL A 659 -7.21 -40.59 16.67
N GLU A 660 -7.88 -41.14 15.66
CA GLU A 660 -7.70 -42.53 15.22
C GLU A 660 -6.28 -42.79 14.68
N ALA A 661 -5.71 -41.88 13.90
CA ALA A 661 -4.32 -41.94 13.45
C ALA A 661 -3.34 -41.94 14.65
N LYS A 662 -3.55 -41.05 15.62
CA LYS A 662 -2.73 -40.99 16.84
C LYS A 662 -2.81 -42.28 17.67
N GLN A 663 -3.99 -42.91 17.75
CA GLN A 663 -4.18 -44.20 18.43
C GLN A 663 -3.46 -45.36 17.70
N ARG A 664 -3.29 -45.27 16.39
CA ARG A 664 -2.53 -46.23 15.57
C ARG A 664 -1.02 -45.95 15.51
N GLY A 665 -0.54 -44.86 16.13
CA GLY A 665 0.87 -44.45 16.08
C GLY A 665 1.30 -43.79 14.76
N GLU A 666 0.34 -43.35 13.94
CA GLU A 666 0.56 -42.65 12.68
C GLU A 666 0.67 -41.13 12.90
N ASP A 667 1.29 -40.40 11.95
CA ASP A 667 1.25 -38.92 11.94
C ASP A 667 -0.18 -38.43 11.64
N PRO A 668 -0.86 -37.74 12.59
CA PRO A 668 -2.25 -37.31 12.42
C PRO A 668 -2.44 -36.28 11.30
N ARG A 669 -1.44 -35.41 11.07
CA ARG A 669 -1.49 -34.40 10.01
C ARG A 669 -1.37 -35.08 8.65
N ARG A 670 -0.43 -36.02 8.51
CA ARG A 670 -0.26 -36.78 7.28
C ARG A 670 -1.49 -37.62 6.94
N ALA A 671 -2.09 -38.29 7.93
CA ALA A 671 -3.30 -39.07 7.75
C ALA A 671 -4.48 -38.22 7.26
N TRP A 672 -4.72 -37.06 7.89
CA TRP A 672 -5.76 -36.13 7.44
C TRP A 672 -5.50 -35.59 6.02
N ASN A 673 -4.27 -35.13 5.74
CA ASN A 673 -3.93 -34.50 4.46
C ASN A 673 -4.17 -35.41 3.24
N VAL A 674 -4.09 -36.74 3.38
CA VAL A 674 -4.40 -37.67 2.28
C VAL A 674 -5.91 -37.76 2.04
N VAL A 675 -6.72 -37.81 3.10
CA VAL A 675 -8.19 -37.86 3.00
C VAL A 675 -8.75 -36.54 2.47
N GLU A 676 -8.29 -35.40 3.00
CA GLU A 676 -8.68 -34.05 2.56
C GLU A 676 -8.45 -33.86 1.04
N LYS A 677 -7.24 -34.16 0.56
CA LYS A 677 -6.92 -34.12 -0.87
C LYS A 677 -7.75 -35.09 -1.70
N THR A 678 -8.03 -36.30 -1.19
CA THR A 678 -8.85 -37.29 -1.90
C THR A 678 -10.30 -36.81 -2.05
N ILE A 679 -10.87 -36.17 -1.03
CA ILE A 679 -12.20 -35.55 -1.09
C ILE A 679 -12.21 -34.42 -2.14
N GLU A 680 -11.21 -33.52 -2.11
CA GLU A 680 -11.11 -32.40 -3.06
C GLU A 680 -10.95 -32.87 -4.52
N ILE A 681 -10.13 -33.90 -4.77
CA ILE A 681 -9.96 -34.50 -6.11
C ILE A 681 -11.27 -35.13 -6.58
N ARG A 682 -11.96 -35.91 -5.73
CA ARG A 682 -13.23 -36.54 -6.10
C ARG A 682 -14.35 -35.53 -6.33
N ARG A 683 -14.44 -34.46 -5.53
CA ARG A 683 -15.34 -33.32 -5.78
C ARG A 683 -15.05 -32.65 -7.12
N SER A 684 -13.78 -32.43 -7.43
CA SER A 684 -13.36 -31.85 -8.71
C SER A 684 -13.79 -32.75 -9.88
N LEU A 685 -13.47 -34.06 -9.84
CA LEU A 685 -13.89 -35.04 -10.85
C LEU A 685 -15.42 -35.08 -11.04
N ALA A 686 -16.20 -35.05 -9.97
CA ALA A 686 -17.66 -34.97 -10.05
C ALA A 686 -18.15 -33.67 -10.71
N ALA A 687 -17.45 -32.54 -10.50
CA ALA A 687 -17.76 -31.28 -11.18
C ALA A 687 -17.37 -31.27 -12.67
N PHE A 688 -16.33 -32.01 -13.08
CA PHE A 688 -16.03 -32.25 -14.51
C PHE A 688 -17.13 -33.10 -15.16
N ASP A 689 -17.52 -34.21 -14.53
CA ASP A 689 -18.56 -35.14 -15.02
C ASP A 689 -19.94 -34.46 -15.14
N ALA A 690 -20.33 -33.65 -14.13
CA ALA A 690 -21.57 -32.87 -14.14
C ALA A 690 -21.66 -31.84 -15.29
N GLU A 691 -20.51 -31.45 -15.88
CA GLU A 691 -20.45 -30.59 -17.07
C GLU A 691 -20.20 -31.36 -18.37
N GLY A 692 -20.18 -32.68 -18.33
CA GLY A 692 -19.96 -33.55 -19.48
C GLY A 692 -18.50 -33.58 -19.97
N ILE A 693 -17.54 -33.24 -19.11
CA ILE A 693 -16.11 -33.23 -19.43
C ILE A 693 -15.50 -34.58 -19.05
N GLU A 694 -14.93 -35.28 -20.04
CA GLU A 694 -14.26 -36.56 -19.81
C GLU A 694 -12.90 -36.34 -19.12
N ALA A 695 -12.86 -36.42 -17.79
CA ALA A 695 -11.66 -36.21 -16.98
C ALA A 695 -11.24 -37.47 -16.21
N HIS A 696 -9.98 -37.89 -16.40
CA HIS A 696 -9.38 -39.06 -15.77
C HIS A 696 -8.23 -38.63 -14.85
N TYR A 697 -8.15 -39.18 -13.62
CA TYR A 697 -7.09 -38.85 -12.67
C TYR A 697 -5.97 -39.91 -12.66
N PHE A 698 -4.72 -39.45 -12.75
CA PHE A 698 -3.52 -40.29 -12.71
C PHE A 698 -2.62 -39.87 -11.52
N PRO A 699 -2.44 -40.72 -10.51
CA PRO A 699 -1.48 -40.47 -9.45
C PRO A 699 -0.05 -40.60 -9.99
N CYS A 700 0.77 -39.55 -9.84
CA CYS A 700 2.18 -39.57 -10.23
C CYS A 700 2.97 -38.50 -9.45
N ASP A 701 4.10 -38.90 -8.88
CA ASP A 701 5.13 -37.96 -8.42
C ASP A 701 6.00 -37.55 -9.62
N LEU A 702 5.98 -36.26 -9.97
CA LEU A 702 6.71 -35.73 -11.12
C LEU A 702 8.21 -35.54 -10.86
N SER A 703 8.72 -35.86 -9.66
CA SER A 703 10.16 -35.93 -9.41
C SER A 703 10.82 -37.19 -9.97
N GLY A 704 10.05 -38.25 -10.25
CA GLY A 704 10.57 -39.54 -10.72
C GLY A 704 10.39 -39.79 -12.21
N GLN A 705 11.48 -39.77 -12.98
CA GLN A 705 11.47 -39.95 -14.45
C GLN A 705 10.70 -41.20 -14.93
N GLU A 706 10.95 -42.37 -14.33
CA GLU A 706 10.29 -43.62 -14.76
C GLU A 706 8.80 -43.66 -14.37
N ALA A 707 8.43 -43.03 -13.24
CA ALA A 707 7.02 -42.88 -12.84
C ALA A 707 6.26 -41.99 -13.85
N VAL A 708 6.86 -40.88 -14.26
CA VAL A 708 6.31 -40.01 -15.32
C VAL A 708 6.19 -40.77 -16.65
N ARG A 709 7.21 -41.53 -17.04
CA ARG A 709 7.19 -42.34 -18.27
C ARG A 709 6.06 -43.37 -18.26
N GLN A 710 5.87 -44.08 -17.16
CA GLN A 710 4.77 -45.04 -16.99
C GLN A 710 3.41 -44.33 -17.01
N MET A 711 3.27 -43.20 -16.31
CA MET A 711 2.04 -42.39 -16.31
C MET A 711 1.67 -41.91 -17.71
N VAL A 712 2.60 -41.41 -18.51
CA VAL A 712 2.31 -40.96 -19.89
C VAL A 712 1.90 -42.15 -20.78
N ALA A 713 2.53 -43.31 -20.63
CA ALA A 713 2.11 -44.54 -21.33
C ALA A 713 0.68 -44.98 -20.92
N ASP A 714 0.32 -44.80 -19.65
CA ASP A 714 -1.03 -45.08 -19.14
C ASP A 714 -2.08 -44.10 -19.64
N VAL A 715 -1.77 -42.80 -19.73
CA VAL A 715 -2.62 -41.79 -20.37
C VAL A 715 -2.87 -42.13 -21.84
N GLN A 716 -1.81 -42.47 -22.59
CA GLN A 716 -1.90 -42.85 -24.00
C GLN A 716 -2.78 -44.10 -24.21
N ARG A 717 -2.67 -45.07 -23.28
CA ARG A 717 -3.43 -46.33 -23.32
C ARG A 717 -4.90 -46.19 -22.91
N GLN A 718 -5.21 -45.33 -21.94
CA GLN A 718 -6.55 -45.22 -21.34
C GLN A 718 -7.41 -44.12 -21.98
N VAL A 719 -6.81 -42.98 -22.37
CA VAL A 719 -7.53 -41.79 -22.84
C VAL A 719 -7.24 -41.49 -24.31
N GLY A 720 -5.98 -41.64 -24.72
CA GLY A 720 -5.51 -41.43 -26.10
C GLY A 720 -4.22 -40.58 -26.19
N PRO A 721 -3.71 -40.32 -27.41
CA PRO A 721 -2.46 -39.61 -27.61
C PRO A 721 -2.55 -38.16 -27.12
N VAL A 722 -1.58 -37.76 -26.30
CA VAL A 722 -1.48 -36.40 -25.74
C VAL A 722 -1.26 -35.39 -26.88
N ARG A 723 -2.18 -34.42 -26.99
CA ARG A 723 -2.16 -33.34 -27.99
C ARG A 723 -1.68 -32.00 -27.42
N GLY A 724 -1.87 -31.79 -26.13
CA GLY A 724 -1.37 -30.60 -25.44
C GLY A 724 -1.07 -30.88 -23.97
N ILE A 725 -0.21 -30.04 -23.39
CA ILE A 725 0.19 -30.11 -21.98
C ILE A 725 -0.16 -28.78 -21.29
N VAL A 726 -0.81 -28.86 -20.13
CA VAL A 726 -0.94 -27.75 -19.18
C VAL A 726 -0.18 -28.14 -17.92
N HIS A 727 0.94 -27.48 -17.65
CA HIS A 727 1.80 -27.81 -16.53
C HIS A 727 1.58 -26.86 -15.35
N GLY A 728 0.70 -27.25 -14.43
CA GLY A 728 0.33 -26.51 -13.22
C GLY A 728 0.73 -27.19 -11.92
N ALA A 729 1.60 -28.21 -11.96
CA ALA A 729 2.20 -28.78 -10.77
C ALA A 729 3.19 -27.79 -10.11
N GLY A 730 3.03 -27.61 -8.81
CA GLY A 730 3.92 -26.78 -8.01
C GLY A 730 3.69 -26.98 -6.52
N PHE A 731 4.74 -26.69 -5.75
CA PHE A 731 4.71 -26.60 -4.30
C PHE A 731 5.39 -25.28 -3.91
N GLU A 732 5.01 -24.74 -2.76
CA GLU A 732 5.52 -23.47 -2.23
C GLU A 732 5.56 -23.58 -0.70
N SER A 733 6.64 -23.05 -0.13
CA SER A 733 6.85 -22.93 1.31
C SER A 733 7.77 -21.74 1.61
N ALA A 734 7.19 -20.54 1.72
CA ALA A 734 7.92 -19.31 2.03
C ALA A 734 8.70 -19.42 3.35
N CYS A 735 10.00 -19.11 3.30
CA CYS A 735 10.84 -18.83 4.46
C CYS A 735 12.10 -18.07 4.03
N ARG A 736 12.69 -17.32 4.96
CA ARG A 736 14.01 -16.66 4.78
C ARG A 736 15.01 -17.57 4.07
N PHE A 737 15.74 -17.05 3.09
CA PHE A 737 16.64 -17.82 2.23
C PHE A 737 17.61 -18.72 3.03
N GLU A 738 18.16 -18.24 4.15
CA GLU A 738 19.10 -18.99 5.01
C GLU A 738 18.48 -20.23 5.68
N LYS A 739 17.14 -20.26 5.79
CA LYS A 739 16.37 -21.37 6.38
C LYS A 739 15.81 -22.36 5.36
N LYS A 740 16.06 -22.17 4.06
CA LYS A 740 15.64 -23.14 3.01
C LYS A 740 16.37 -24.47 3.21
N THR A 741 15.63 -25.58 3.10
CA THR A 741 16.16 -26.94 3.29
C THR A 741 16.23 -27.70 1.97
N HIS A 742 17.11 -28.69 1.86
CA HIS A 742 17.23 -29.54 0.66
C HIS A 742 15.92 -30.28 0.31
N ALA A 743 15.21 -30.78 1.33
CA ALA A 743 13.91 -31.42 1.14
C ALA A 743 12.84 -30.42 0.63
N GLY A 744 12.84 -29.18 1.13
CA GLY A 744 11.95 -28.12 0.64
C GLY A 744 12.27 -27.74 -0.80
N PHE A 745 13.54 -27.47 -1.09
CA PHE A 745 14.04 -27.18 -2.44
C PHE A 745 13.61 -28.25 -3.45
N SER A 746 13.86 -29.53 -3.14
CA SER A 746 13.53 -30.66 -4.00
C SER A 746 12.02 -30.77 -4.26
N ALA A 747 11.20 -30.56 -3.22
CA ALA A 747 9.74 -30.56 -3.34
C ALA A 747 9.20 -29.38 -4.17
N THR A 748 9.88 -28.23 -4.15
CA THR A 748 9.52 -27.03 -4.91
C THR A 748 9.96 -27.13 -6.38
N VAL A 749 11.24 -27.41 -6.62
CA VAL A 749 11.88 -27.27 -7.94
C VAL A 749 11.56 -28.43 -8.87
N PHE A 750 11.63 -29.68 -8.40
CA PHE A 750 11.55 -30.85 -9.29
C PHE A 750 10.19 -31.02 -9.95
N PRO A 751 9.04 -31.06 -9.24
CA PRO A 751 7.76 -31.25 -9.91
C PRO A 751 7.37 -30.06 -10.80
N LYS A 752 7.93 -28.86 -10.57
CA LYS A 752 7.61 -27.67 -11.34
C LYS A 752 8.47 -27.50 -12.60
N ALA A 753 9.77 -27.78 -12.54
CA ALA A 753 10.67 -27.69 -13.70
C ALA A 753 10.98 -29.06 -14.33
N LEU A 754 11.72 -29.92 -13.62
CA LEU A 754 12.16 -31.23 -14.13
C LEU A 754 10.99 -32.16 -14.49
N GLY A 755 9.86 -32.02 -13.79
CA GLY A 755 8.62 -32.75 -14.08
C GLY A 755 8.07 -32.49 -15.48
N LEU A 756 8.15 -31.26 -15.99
CA LEU A 756 7.73 -30.95 -17.35
C LEU A 756 8.69 -31.57 -18.37
N GLU A 757 10.00 -31.47 -18.12
CA GLU A 757 11.02 -32.11 -18.94
C GLU A 757 10.82 -33.64 -19.07
N TYR A 758 10.55 -34.34 -17.96
CA TYR A 758 10.22 -35.77 -17.99
C TYR A 758 8.97 -36.07 -18.84
N ILE A 759 7.93 -35.22 -18.77
CA ILE A 759 6.72 -35.37 -19.58
C ILE A 759 7.02 -35.12 -21.07
N LEU A 760 7.82 -34.10 -21.39
CA LEU A 760 8.22 -33.75 -22.76
C LEU A 760 9.10 -34.82 -23.43
N ALA A 761 9.85 -35.59 -22.63
CA ALA A 761 10.63 -36.74 -23.11
C ALA A 761 9.82 -38.05 -23.21
N ALA A 762 8.74 -38.18 -22.43
CA ALA A 762 7.84 -39.34 -22.49
C ALA A 762 6.70 -39.20 -23.52
N THR A 763 6.44 -37.99 -24.00
CA THR A 763 5.38 -37.67 -24.97
C THR A 763 5.89 -37.76 -26.41
N ASP A 764 5.07 -38.27 -27.34
CA ASP A 764 5.40 -38.22 -28.78
C ASP A 764 5.35 -36.77 -29.29
N GLU A 765 6.52 -36.22 -29.57
CA GLU A 765 6.73 -34.87 -30.09
C GLU A 765 5.93 -34.58 -31.37
N LYS A 766 5.66 -35.59 -32.22
CA LYS A 766 4.89 -35.41 -33.46
C LYS A 766 3.39 -35.25 -33.23
N MET A 767 2.92 -35.64 -32.05
CA MET A 767 1.50 -35.55 -31.67
C MET A 767 1.22 -34.31 -30.83
N LEU A 768 2.22 -33.80 -30.10
CA LEU A 768 2.13 -32.62 -29.26
C LEU A 768 2.06 -31.33 -30.10
N GLY A 769 1.01 -30.54 -29.92
CA GLY A 769 0.78 -29.30 -30.66
C GLY A 769 0.62 -28.05 -29.80
N ALA A 770 0.71 -28.15 -28.47
CA ALA A 770 0.80 -26.99 -27.57
C ALA A 770 1.35 -27.34 -26.18
N VAL A 771 2.07 -26.40 -25.53
CA VAL A 771 2.55 -26.53 -24.14
C VAL A 771 2.32 -25.25 -23.36
N ILE A 772 1.62 -25.33 -22.23
CA ILE A 772 1.33 -24.16 -21.39
C ILE A 772 1.90 -24.39 -19.99
N GLY A 773 2.74 -23.47 -19.49
CA GLY A 773 3.30 -23.52 -18.15
C GLY A 773 2.63 -22.54 -17.19
N PHE A 774 2.33 -22.95 -15.96
CA PHE A 774 1.86 -22.03 -14.91
C PHE A 774 3.05 -21.59 -14.08
N GLY A 775 3.70 -20.51 -14.51
CA GLY A 775 4.72 -19.80 -13.75
C GLY A 775 4.12 -18.96 -12.61
N SER A 776 4.81 -17.89 -12.26
CA SER A 776 4.41 -16.92 -11.23
C SER A 776 5.21 -15.63 -11.37
N THR A 777 4.64 -14.51 -10.96
CA THR A 777 5.35 -13.23 -10.81
C THR A 777 6.60 -13.36 -9.92
N SER A 778 6.60 -14.22 -8.90
CA SER A 778 7.80 -14.47 -8.06
C SER A 778 8.98 -15.06 -8.85
N GLY A 779 8.75 -15.76 -9.97
CA GLY A 779 9.81 -16.20 -10.87
C GLY A 779 10.38 -15.05 -11.71
N ARG A 780 9.49 -14.20 -12.26
CA ARG A 780 9.90 -13.07 -13.11
C ARG A 780 10.57 -11.96 -12.30
N PHE A 781 10.11 -11.68 -11.07
CA PHE A 781 10.45 -10.49 -10.28
C PHE A 781 10.98 -10.77 -8.84
N GLY A 782 11.15 -12.05 -8.46
CA GLY A 782 11.49 -12.44 -7.09
C GLY A 782 10.32 -12.32 -6.09
N GLY A 783 10.35 -13.10 -5.01
CA GLY A 783 9.36 -13.04 -3.92
C GLY A 783 9.98 -13.21 -2.53
N HIS A 784 9.47 -12.50 -1.52
CA HIS A 784 10.05 -12.57 -0.17
C HIS A 784 9.95 -13.99 0.42
N GLY A 785 11.10 -14.62 0.67
CA GLY A 785 11.20 -15.98 1.19
C GLY A 785 10.96 -17.08 0.15
N GLN A 786 10.99 -16.76 -1.16
CA GLN A 786 10.55 -17.66 -2.23
C GLN A 786 11.67 -18.14 -3.17
N ALA A 787 12.95 -18.07 -2.77
CA ALA A 787 14.11 -18.34 -3.64
C ALA A 787 14.07 -19.64 -4.47
N ASP A 788 13.65 -20.76 -3.86
CA ASP A 788 13.50 -22.05 -4.54
C ASP A 788 12.31 -22.05 -5.51
N TYR A 789 11.22 -21.38 -5.14
CA TYR A 789 10.06 -21.20 -5.99
C TYR A 789 10.38 -20.27 -7.17
N ALA A 790 11.08 -19.16 -6.96
CA ALA A 790 11.50 -18.24 -8.00
C ALA A 790 12.40 -18.94 -9.04
N MET A 791 13.43 -19.67 -8.58
CA MET A 791 14.26 -20.55 -9.42
C MET A 791 13.39 -21.51 -10.24
N ALA A 792 12.45 -22.23 -9.60
CA ALA A 792 11.60 -23.21 -10.27
C ALA A 792 10.71 -22.61 -11.37
N ASN A 793 10.18 -21.41 -11.14
CA ASN A 793 9.25 -20.74 -12.06
C ASN A 793 9.94 -20.15 -13.28
N ASP A 794 11.13 -19.57 -13.11
CA ASP A 794 11.89 -18.98 -14.22
C ASP A 794 12.64 -20.07 -15.02
N LEU A 795 13.09 -21.15 -14.37
CA LEU A 795 13.53 -22.37 -15.07
C LEU A 795 12.40 -22.99 -15.92
N LEU A 796 11.17 -23.07 -15.39
CA LEU A 796 9.99 -23.49 -16.16
C LEU A 796 9.76 -22.59 -17.38
N ALA A 797 9.93 -21.26 -17.24
CA ALA A 797 9.81 -20.33 -18.36
C ALA A 797 10.79 -20.67 -19.50
N LYS A 798 12.07 -20.93 -19.18
CA LYS A 798 13.08 -21.26 -20.20
C LYS A 798 12.91 -22.66 -20.80
N ILE A 799 12.37 -23.62 -20.05
CA ILE A 799 11.95 -24.94 -20.59
C ILE A 799 10.84 -24.75 -21.65
N VAL A 800 9.83 -23.95 -21.34
CA VAL A 800 8.70 -23.66 -22.25
C VAL A 800 9.16 -22.84 -23.46
N GLY A 801 10.00 -21.82 -23.26
CA GLY A 801 10.62 -21.05 -24.34
C GLY A 801 11.47 -21.90 -25.28
N ARG A 802 12.22 -22.87 -24.75
CA ARG A 802 13.00 -23.82 -25.56
C ARG A 802 12.10 -24.74 -26.39
N VAL A 803 10.98 -25.22 -25.86
CA VAL A 803 9.98 -25.96 -26.65
C VAL A 803 9.44 -25.11 -27.81
N ARG A 804 9.15 -23.83 -27.57
CA ARG A 804 8.70 -22.89 -28.60
C ARG A 804 9.74 -22.73 -29.71
N ALA A 805 10.99 -22.44 -29.34
CA ALA A 805 12.07 -22.15 -30.28
C ALA A 805 12.54 -23.39 -31.06
N ASP A 806 12.75 -24.52 -30.38
CA ASP A 806 13.44 -25.68 -30.97
C ASP A 806 12.48 -26.62 -31.70
N ARG A 807 11.24 -26.76 -31.19
CA ARG A 807 10.24 -27.69 -31.73
C ARG A 807 9.21 -27.01 -32.64
N ASN A 808 9.22 -25.67 -32.68
CA ASN A 808 8.21 -24.85 -33.38
C ASN A 808 6.76 -25.21 -32.95
N ILE A 809 6.58 -25.54 -31.66
CA ILE A 809 5.29 -25.84 -31.04
C ILE A 809 4.80 -24.58 -30.31
N PRO A 810 3.55 -24.13 -30.50
CA PRO A 810 2.97 -23.04 -29.72
C PRO A 810 3.09 -23.29 -28.22
N ALA A 811 3.86 -22.45 -27.52
CA ALA A 811 4.11 -22.64 -26.10
C ALA A 811 4.29 -21.31 -25.36
N THR A 812 3.67 -21.21 -24.18
CA THR A 812 3.61 -19.99 -23.36
C THR A 812 3.64 -20.34 -21.87
N VAL A 813 4.42 -19.60 -21.07
CA VAL A 813 4.33 -19.62 -19.61
C VAL A 813 3.57 -18.39 -19.12
N PHE A 814 2.69 -18.58 -18.13
CA PHE A 814 1.98 -17.50 -17.45
C PHE A 814 2.66 -17.16 -16.12
N HIS A 815 3.17 -15.94 -15.98
CA HIS A 815 3.62 -15.40 -14.70
C HIS A 815 2.41 -14.82 -13.95
N TRP A 816 1.70 -15.71 -13.25
CA TRP A 816 0.49 -15.39 -12.51
C TRP A 816 0.74 -14.51 -11.27
N HIS A 817 -0.19 -13.57 -11.07
CA HIS A 817 -0.42 -12.84 -9.82
C HIS A 817 -0.88 -13.76 -8.67
N ALA A 818 -1.07 -13.19 -7.48
CA ALA A 818 -1.78 -13.86 -6.39
C ALA A 818 -3.26 -14.03 -6.74
N TRP A 819 -3.76 -15.28 -6.74
CA TRP A 819 -5.16 -15.62 -6.99
C TRP A 819 -5.96 -15.57 -5.68
N ASP A 820 -7.17 -15.00 -5.72
CA ASP A 820 -8.14 -15.10 -4.61
C ASP A 820 -8.83 -16.47 -4.59
N GLU A 821 -9.55 -16.75 -3.49
CA GLU A 821 -10.42 -17.90 -3.23
C GLU A 821 -9.68 -19.24 -3.12
N VAL A 822 -8.83 -19.57 -4.09
CA VAL A 822 -8.31 -20.93 -4.33
C VAL A 822 -6.82 -20.92 -4.65
N GLY A 823 -6.06 -21.86 -4.06
CA GLY A 823 -4.66 -22.11 -4.43
C GLY A 823 -3.68 -21.95 -3.26
N MET A 824 -2.43 -21.61 -3.57
CA MET A 824 -1.38 -21.44 -2.54
C MET A 824 -1.44 -20.06 -1.89
N ALA A 825 -1.88 -19.03 -2.63
CA ALA A 825 -1.98 -17.65 -2.14
C ALA A 825 -3.18 -17.40 -1.21
N SER A 826 -4.28 -18.17 -1.35
CA SER A 826 -5.47 -18.03 -0.49
C SER A 826 -5.34 -18.69 0.90
N ARG A 827 -4.16 -19.27 1.23
CA ARG A 827 -3.85 -19.73 2.59
C ARG A 827 -3.82 -18.53 3.55
N PRO A 828 -4.38 -18.63 4.78
CA PRO A 828 -4.48 -17.48 5.69
C PRO A 828 -3.15 -16.77 5.98
N GLU A 829 -2.07 -17.54 6.11
CA GLU A 829 -0.73 -17.02 6.40
C GLU A 829 -0.15 -16.24 5.21
N SER A 830 -0.36 -16.74 3.99
CA SER A 830 0.05 -16.07 2.76
C SER A 830 -0.82 -14.84 2.48
N ARG A 831 -2.14 -14.95 2.70
CA ARG A 831 -3.10 -13.86 2.49
C ARG A 831 -2.77 -12.66 3.37
N PHE A 832 -2.60 -12.87 4.67
CA PHE A 832 -2.29 -11.82 5.64
C PHE A 832 -1.02 -11.04 5.27
N VAL A 833 0.05 -11.73 4.86
CA VAL A 833 1.32 -11.08 4.49
C VAL A 833 1.17 -10.25 3.21
N LEU A 834 0.48 -10.76 2.19
CA LEU A 834 0.31 -10.06 0.91
C LEU A 834 -0.64 -8.84 1.05
N GLU A 835 -1.70 -8.96 1.85
CA GLU A 835 -2.59 -7.83 2.19
C GLU A 835 -1.85 -6.71 2.96
N GLN A 836 -0.91 -7.05 3.84
CA GLN A 836 -0.06 -6.07 4.52
C GLN A 836 0.89 -5.31 3.58
N PHE A 837 1.20 -5.86 2.40
CA PHE A 837 1.95 -5.17 1.34
C PHE A 837 1.04 -4.44 0.33
N GLY A 838 -0.27 -4.38 0.57
CA GLY A 838 -1.23 -3.64 -0.26
C GLY A 838 -1.65 -4.33 -1.57
N LEU A 839 -1.25 -5.59 -1.77
CA LEU A 839 -1.53 -6.34 -3.00
C LEU A 839 -3.00 -6.75 -3.09
N LYS A 840 -3.61 -6.57 -4.26
CA LYS A 840 -4.96 -7.07 -4.53
C LYS A 840 -4.89 -8.51 -5.03
N PHE A 841 -5.86 -9.34 -4.65
CA PHE A 841 -5.94 -10.71 -5.18
C PHE A 841 -6.73 -10.71 -6.49
N MET A 842 -6.22 -11.42 -7.49
CA MET A 842 -6.89 -11.62 -8.77
C MET A 842 -8.05 -12.62 -8.59
N PRO A 843 -9.31 -12.26 -8.88
CA PRO A 843 -10.46 -13.17 -8.77
C PRO A 843 -10.28 -14.42 -9.64
N LEU A 844 -10.82 -15.56 -9.19
CA LEU A 844 -10.67 -16.84 -9.89
C LEU A 844 -11.23 -16.79 -11.33
N ALA A 845 -12.36 -16.09 -11.52
CA ALA A 845 -12.97 -15.91 -12.84
C ALA A 845 -12.11 -15.07 -13.80
N GLU A 846 -11.42 -14.04 -13.28
CA GLU A 846 -10.56 -13.15 -14.08
C GLU A 846 -9.34 -13.90 -14.61
N GLY A 847 -8.63 -14.63 -13.75
CA GLY A 847 -7.47 -15.42 -14.18
C GLY A 847 -7.83 -16.57 -15.12
N VAL A 848 -9.01 -17.19 -14.95
CA VAL A 848 -9.54 -18.18 -15.91
C VAL A 848 -9.82 -17.54 -17.27
N GLN A 849 -10.34 -16.31 -17.32
CA GLN A 849 -10.57 -15.60 -18.58
C GLN A 849 -9.24 -15.30 -19.29
N HIS A 850 -8.25 -14.74 -18.59
CA HIS A 850 -6.90 -14.51 -19.14
C HIS A 850 -6.26 -15.79 -19.70
N PHE A 851 -6.44 -16.93 -19.04
CA PHE A 851 -5.97 -18.22 -19.52
C PHE A 851 -6.64 -18.64 -20.85
N LEU A 852 -7.95 -18.44 -20.99
CA LEU A 852 -8.71 -18.80 -22.18
C LEU A 852 -8.43 -17.87 -23.37
N ASP A 853 -8.19 -16.58 -23.11
CA ASP A 853 -7.91 -15.58 -24.15
C ASP A 853 -6.54 -15.79 -24.82
N GLU A 854 -5.50 -16.13 -24.05
CA GLU A 854 -4.17 -16.46 -24.60
C GLU A 854 -4.21 -17.75 -25.45
N ILE A 855 -5.05 -18.72 -25.05
CA ILE A 855 -5.28 -19.96 -25.82
C ILE A 855 -6.05 -19.66 -27.11
N ALA A 856 -7.11 -18.86 -27.02
CA ALA A 856 -7.92 -18.45 -28.17
C ALA A 856 -7.08 -17.69 -29.22
N SER A 857 -6.10 -16.90 -28.75
CA SER A 857 -5.14 -16.19 -29.59
C SER A 857 -3.92 -17.01 -30.02
N GLY A 858 -3.92 -18.33 -29.82
CA GLY A 858 -2.92 -19.22 -30.41
C GLY A 858 -1.56 -19.21 -29.72
N LEU A 859 -1.46 -18.76 -28.45
CA LEU A 859 -0.21 -18.69 -27.68
C LEU A 859 0.86 -17.82 -28.38
N PRO A 860 0.61 -16.51 -28.55
CA PRO A 860 1.41 -15.63 -29.41
C PRO A 860 2.84 -15.35 -28.92
N VAL A 861 3.12 -15.51 -27.61
CA VAL A 861 4.43 -15.20 -26.99
C VAL A 861 4.95 -16.38 -26.14
N SER A 862 6.25 -16.41 -25.83
CA SER A 862 6.84 -17.42 -24.92
C SER A 862 6.49 -17.17 -23.44
N GLU A 863 6.41 -15.91 -23.02
CA GLU A 863 6.16 -15.50 -21.64
C GLU A 863 5.09 -14.40 -21.61
N VAL A 864 4.03 -14.61 -20.80
CA VAL A 864 3.00 -13.61 -20.52
C VAL A 864 2.93 -13.39 -19.01
N ILE A 865 2.81 -12.14 -18.59
CA ILE A 865 2.69 -11.76 -17.18
C ILE A 865 1.28 -11.23 -16.95
N VAL A 866 0.59 -11.77 -15.94
CA VAL A 866 -0.75 -11.32 -15.56
C VAL A 866 -0.66 -10.82 -14.13
N THR A 867 -0.72 -9.51 -13.92
CA THR A 867 -0.49 -8.86 -12.62
C THR A 867 -1.09 -7.45 -12.57
N GLU A 868 -1.23 -6.87 -11.38
CA GLU A 868 -1.65 -5.47 -11.22
C GLU A 868 -0.55 -4.48 -11.70
N PRO A 869 -0.90 -3.29 -12.24
CA PRO A 869 0.08 -2.33 -12.75
C PRO A 869 1.15 -1.90 -11.75
N ALA A 870 0.74 -1.63 -10.50
CA ALA A 870 1.64 -1.24 -9.42
C ALA A 870 2.74 -2.28 -9.16
N PHE A 871 2.48 -3.57 -9.39
CA PHE A 871 3.48 -4.63 -9.22
C PHE A 871 4.51 -4.65 -10.35
N CYS A 872 4.10 -4.38 -11.60
CA CYS A 872 5.02 -4.22 -12.72
C CYS A 872 5.89 -2.97 -12.56
N GLU A 873 5.29 -1.84 -12.16
CA GLU A 873 6.00 -0.58 -11.89
C GLU A 873 7.02 -0.72 -10.74
N ALA A 874 6.59 -1.26 -9.59
CA ALA A 874 7.45 -1.45 -8.43
C ALA A 874 8.58 -2.48 -8.66
N ALA A 875 8.45 -3.37 -9.63
CA ALA A 875 9.51 -4.30 -10.00
C ALA A 875 10.64 -3.64 -10.83
N GLY A 876 10.43 -2.44 -11.39
CA GLY A 876 11.45 -1.71 -12.15
C GLY A 876 11.69 -2.23 -13.57
N TYR A 877 10.75 -3.01 -14.13
CA TYR A 877 10.88 -3.65 -15.44
C TYR A 877 10.01 -3.01 -16.53
N VAL A 878 9.29 -1.90 -16.37
CA VAL A 878 8.33 -1.47 -17.42
C VAL A 878 9.00 -0.78 -18.63
N LEU A 879 8.72 -1.24 -19.86
CA LEU A 879 8.95 -0.44 -21.07
C LEU A 879 7.80 0.57 -21.23
N SER A 880 8.10 1.84 -21.00
CA SER A 880 7.30 2.93 -21.57
C SER A 880 7.62 3.03 -23.06
N GLU A 881 6.65 2.76 -23.93
CA GLU A 881 6.71 3.29 -25.29
C GLU A 881 6.81 4.83 -25.24
N SER A 882 7.51 5.41 -26.21
CA SER A 882 8.06 6.78 -26.17
C SER A 882 9.10 7.00 -25.05
N THR A 883 10.20 7.66 -25.42
CA THR A 883 11.29 8.07 -24.53
C THR A 883 10.81 9.04 -23.44
N SER A 884 10.24 8.46 -22.39
CA SER A 884 9.84 9.08 -21.13
C SER A 884 10.70 8.48 -20.01
N LYS A 885 11.71 9.21 -19.53
CA LYS A 885 12.45 8.78 -18.33
C LYS A 885 11.58 9.09 -17.11
N THR A 886 10.80 8.13 -16.66
CA THR A 886 10.07 8.21 -15.39
C THR A 886 11.09 8.15 -14.24
N SER A 887 11.22 9.21 -13.46
CA SER A 887 12.23 9.32 -12.39
C SER A 887 11.66 8.82 -11.06
N THR A 888 11.47 7.51 -10.94
CA THR A 888 10.95 6.86 -9.70
C THR A 888 11.96 6.79 -8.55
N ALA A 889 12.99 7.65 -8.55
CA ALA A 889 13.89 7.78 -7.41
C ALA A 889 13.10 8.31 -6.20
N ALA A 890 13.14 7.56 -5.09
CA ALA A 890 12.56 7.99 -3.81
C ALA A 890 13.03 9.42 -3.50
N GLY A 891 12.07 10.31 -3.27
CA GLY A 891 12.27 11.75 -3.03
C GLY A 891 12.11 12.68 -4.24
N SER A 892 11.99 12.16 -5.47
CA SER A 892 11.85 13.02 -6.65
C SER A 892 10.47 13.68 -6.75
N LEU A 893 10.46 14.95 -7.15
CA LEU A 893 9.28 15.66 -7.67
C LEU A 893 9.00 15.30 -9.13
N ILE A 894 9.98 14.73 -9.84
CA ILE A 894 9.90 14.50 -11.29
C ILE A 894 9.18 13.19 -11.57
N ARG A 895 8.02 13.29 -12.20
CA ARG A 895 7.20 12.16 -12.60
C ARG A 895 7.69 11.60 -13.94
N HIS A 896 7.68 12.40 -15.01
CA HIS A 896 8.06 11.98 -16.37
C HIS A 896 9.05 12.94 -17.03
N VAL A 897 9.91 12.47 -17.94
CA VAL A 897 10.84 13.30 -18.74
C VAL A 897 10.79 12.88 -20.21
N GLN A 898 10.11 13.67 -21.03
CA GLN A 898 9.87 13.45 -22.46
C GLN A 898 10.74 14.37 -23.34
N ALA A 899 11.31 13.85 -24.43
CA ALA A 899 11.98 14.68 -25.43
C ALA A 899 10.98 15.50 -26.27
N THR A 900 11.28 16.79 -26.52
CA THR A 900 10.52 17.65 -27.44
C THR A 900 11.42 18.24 -28.52
N GLY A 901 10.84 18.77 -29.58
CA GLY A 901 11.61 19.35 -30.70
C GLY A 901 12.49 20.57 -30.33
N GLU A 902 12.23 21.18 -29.17
CA GLU A 902 12.93 22.39 -28.69
C GLU A 902 13.72 22.17 -27.39
N GLY A 903 13.69 20.95 -26.82
CA GLY A 903 14.32 20.65 -25.53
C GLY A 903 13.83 19.35 -24.90
N LEU A 904 13.68 19.37 -23.57
CA LEU A 904 13.06 18.30 -22.79
C LEU A 904 11.86 18.86 -22.03
N SER A 905 10.75 18.12 -22.02
CA SER A 905 9.58 18.38 -21.18
C SER A 905 9.63 17.45 -19.98
N VAL A 906 9.43 17.99 -18.79
CA VAL A 906 9.46 17.26 -17.52
C VAL A 906 8.12 17.48 -16.83
N SER A 907 7.47 16.44 -16.30
CA SER A 907 6.21 16.61 -15.57
C SER A 907 6.38 16.38 -14.07
N VAL A 908 5.65 17.17 -13.27
CA VAL A 908 5.72 17.22 -11.81
C VAL A 908 4.30 17.22 -11.28
N ASP A 909 3.96 16.27 -10.41
CA ASP A 909 2.65 16.21 -9.77
C ASP A 909 2.70 16.77 -8.34
N PHE A 910 1.59 17.37 -7.92
CA PHE A 910 1.41 17.96 -6.60
C PHE A 910 0.11 17.48 -5.97
N ASP A 911 0.20 17.01 -4.72
CA ASP A 911 -0.94 16.59 -3.92
C ASP A 911 -1.18 17.59 -2.78
N PRO A 912 -2.23 18.43 -2.87
CA PRO A 912 -2.53 19.44 -1.85
C PRO A 912 -2.88 18.86 -0.47
N THR A 913 -3.17 17.55 -0.38
CA THR A 913 -3.55 16.86 0.86
C THR A 913 -2.41 16.07 1.50
N GLN A 914 -1.40 15.68 0.72
CA GLN A 914 -0.29 14.83 1.16
C GLN A 914 1.05 15.56 1.22
N ASP A 915 1.37 16.40 0.22
CA ASP A 915 2.69 17.04 0.15
C ASP A 915 2.84 18.06 1.29
N THR A 916 3.78 17.82 2.20
CA THR A 916 3.91 18.62 3.44
C THR A 916 4.14 20.10 3.14
N PHE A 917 4.93 20.41 2.12
CA PHE A 917 5.16 21.78 1.65
C PHE A 917 3.93 22.50 1.04
N LEU A 918 2.80 21.81 0.85
CA LEU A 918 1.50 22.39 0.48
C LEU A 918 0.53 22.44 1.67
N VAL A 919 0.48 21.38 2.48
CA VAL A 919 -0.32 21.33 3.71
C VAL A 919 0.14 22.37 4.74
N GLU A 920 1.46 22.63 4.79
CA GLU A 920 2.08 23.62 5.66
C GLU A 920 2.24 25.02 5.05
N HIS A 921 1.92 25.24 3.78
CA HIS A 921 2.04 26.57 3.17
C HIS A 921 0.72 26.95 2.50
N THR A 922 -0.16 27.61 3.28
CA THR A 922 -1.53 27.92 2.86
C THR A 922 -1.80 29.43 2.82
N GLN A 923 -2.46 29.89 1.75
CA GLN A 923 -2.93 31.26 1.61
C GLN A 923 -4.45 31.30 1.83
N TYR A 924 -4.90 32.07 2.83
CA TYR A 924 -6.31 32.09 3.26
C TYR A 924 -6.91 30.69 3.48
N GLY A 925 -6.12 29.78 4.06
CA GLY A 925 -6.51 28.39 4.32
C GLY A 925 -6.41 27.44 3.11
N ARG A 926 -6.17 27.93 1.89
CA ARG A 926 -5.99 27.09 0.68
C ARG A 926 -4.52 26.80 0.41
N PRO A 927 -4.12 25.57 0.02
CA PRO A 927 -2.74 25.28 -0.34
C PRO A 927 -2.20 26.17 -1.46
N LEU A 928 -0.97 26.65 -1.29
CA LEU A 928 -0.24 27.48 -2.24
C LEU A 928 1.18 26.94 -2.34
N LEU A 929 1.68 26.67 -3.54
CA LEU A 929 3.07 26.27 -3.72
C LEU A 929 4.02 27.38 -3.24
N PRO A 930 4.95 27.12 -2.30
CA PRO A 930 5.94 28.10 -1.86
C PRO A 930 6.76 28.62 -3.04
N ALA A 931 7.03 29.92 -3.11
CA ALA A 931 7.78 30.51 -4.22
C ALA A 931 9.19 29.90 -4.37
N VAL A 932 9.79 29.46 -3.27
CA VAL A 932 11.08 28.74 -3.23
C VAL A 932 11.05 27.38 -3.92
N MET A 933 9.89 26.72 -4.03
CA MET A 933 9.78 25.44 -4.74
C MET A 933 10.07 25.58 -6.23
N ALA A 934 9.88 26.76 -6.83
CA ALA A 934 10.30 27.01 -8.21
C ALA A 934 11.80 26.75 -8.40
N ALA A 935 12.64 27.10 -7.42
CA ALA A 935 14.08 26.83 -7.45
C ALA A 935 14.38 25.33 -7.43
N GLU A 936 13.67 24.57 -6.58
CA GLU A 936 13.84 23.12 -6.46
C GLU A 936 13.36 22.38 -7.70
N ILE A 937 12.20 22.76 -8.25
CA ILE A 937 11.66 22.18 -9.49
C ILE A 937 12.61 22.48 -10.67
N ILE A 938 13.17 23.69 -10.75
CA ILE A 938 14.19 24.04 -11.76
C ILE A 938 15.44 23.17 -11.59
N ALA A 939 15.91 22.94 -10.37
CA ALA A 939 17.07 22.11 -10.08
C ALA A 939 16.84 20.63 -10.45
N GLN A 940 15.77 20.01 -9.93
CA GLN A 940 15.44 18.62 -10.23
C GLN A 940 15.15 18.40 -11.72
N SER A 941 14.45 19.31 -12.38
CA SER A 941 14.15 19.18 -13.82
C SER A 941 15.43 19.18 -14.66
N ALA A 942 16.42 20.01 -14.33
CA ALA A 942 17.71 20.04 -15.02
C ALA A 942 18.57 18.78 -14.74
N LEU A 943 18.50 18.23 -13.53
CA LEU A 943 19.17 16.97 -13.19
C LEU A 943 18.52 15.78 -13.90
N ALA A 944 17.18 15.68 -13.88
CA ALA A 944 16.42 14.61 -14.53
C ALA A 944 16.49 14.65 -16.06
N ALA A 945 16.54 15.86 -16.64
CA ALA A 945 16.85 16.08 -18.05
C ALA A 945 18.28 15.66 -18.44
N GLY A 946 19.17 15.44 -17.47
CA GLY A 946 20.57 15.06 -17.70
C GLY A 946 21.43 16.18 -18.28
N VAL A 947 20.95 17.43 -18.25
CA VAL A 947 21.67 18.58 -18.83
C VAL A 947 22.77 19.12 -17.91
N THR A 948 22.75 18.73 -16.63
CA THR A 948 23.87 18.87 -15.69
C THR A 948 23.91 17.68 -14.73
N ARG A 949 25.08 17.42 -14.13
CA ARG A 949 25.25 16.42 -13.05
C ARG A 949 25.07 16.98 -11.64
N THR A 950 25.22 18.30 -11.47
CA THR A 950 25.02 19.00 -10.19
C THR A 950 24.52 20.41 -10.44
N VAL A 951 23.73 20.95 -9.52
CA VAL A 951 23.27 22.35 -9.56
C VAL A 951 24.00 23.13 -8.47
N ARG A 952 24.85 24.07 -8.87
CA ARG A 952 25.61 24.95 -7.97
C ARG A 952 25.06 26.37 -7.93
N GLU A 953 24.38 26.79 -8.99
CA GLU A 953 23.88 28.15 -9.14
C GLU A 953 22.64 28.18 -10.04
N ILE A 954 21.60 28.87 -9.57
CA ILE A 954 20.34 29.13 -10.29
C ILE A 954 20.25 30.66 -10.50
N ARG A 955 19.81 31.10 -11.68
CA ARG A 955 19.74 32.51 -12.06
C ARG A 955 18.39 32.90 -12.62
N ASP A 956 18.12 34.20 -12.53
CA ASP A 956 17.01 34.89 -13.20
C ASP A 956 15.63 34.28 -12.87
N VAL A 957 15.46 33.73 -11.66
CA VAL A 957 14.23 33.03 -11.27
C VAL A 957 13.13 34.06 -11.10
N THR A 958 12.00 33.88 -11.79
CA THR A 958 10.85 34.78 -11.78
C THR A 958 9.58 33.99 -11.50
N ILE A 959 8.77 34.46 -10.57
CA ILE A 959 7.43 33.94 -10.27
C ILE A 959 6.43 34.81 -11.05
N GLN A 960 5.92 34.29 -12.18
CA GLN A 960 4.90 35.00 -12.94
C GLN A 960 3.52 34.91 -12.30
N ARG A 961 3.15 33.74 -11.77
CA ARG A 961 1.80 33.46 -11.24
C ARG A 961 1.86 32.50 -10.05
N PRO A 962 1.13 32.76 -8.96
CA PRO A 962 1.02 31.83 -7.85
C PRO A 962 0.42 30.49 -8.32
N PHE A 963 0.96 29.38 -7.82
CA PHE A 963 0.43 28.04 -8.07
C PHE A 963 -0.42 27.63 -6.86
N GLY A 964 -1.64 28.17 -6.80
CA GLY A 964 -2.61 27.90 -5.73
C GLY A 964 -3.61 26.78 -6.09
N PHE A 965 -4.14 26.10 -5.08
CA PHE A 965 -5.11 25.02 -5.24
C PHE A 965 -6.51 25.50 -4.81
N SER A 966 -7.52 25.26 -5.64
CA SER A 966 -8.91 25.61 -5.33
C SER A 966 -9.76 24.42 -4.84
N THR A 967 -9.18 23.22 -4.88
CA THR A 967 -9.78 21.92 -4.52
C THR A 967 -8.68 21.00 -4.00
N ASP A 968 -9.06 19.91 -3.33
CA ASP A 968 -8.16 18.88 -2.82
C ASP A 968 -7.63 17.92 -3.92
N THR A 969 -7.91 18.23 -5.18
CA THR A 969 -7.47 17.42 -6.33
C THR A 969 -6.01 17.68 -6.67
N LYS A 970 -5.26 16.61 -6.98
CA LYS A 970 -3.90 16.68 -7.52
C LYS A 970 -3.83 17.58 -8.76
N ARG A 971 -2.73 18.31 -8.91
CA ARG A 971 -2.43 19.13 -10.10
C ARG A 971 -1.05 18.79 -10.65
N GLU A 972 -0.93 18.80 -11.97
CA GLU A 972 0.34 18.58 -12.67
C GLU A 972 0.89 19.92 -13.20
N ALA A 973 2.21 20.05 -13.19
CA ALA A 973 2.95 21.10 -13.87
C ALA A 973 3.86 20.47 -14.93
N THR A 974 3.87 21.05 -16.13
CA THR A 974 4.79 20.71 -17.21
C THR A 974 5.94 21.70 -17.20
N ILE A 975 7.18 21.23 -17.17
CA ILE A 975 8.39 22.03 -17.07
C ILE A 975 9.21 21.86 -18.35
N THR A 976 9.44 22.92 -19.11
CA THR A 976 10.31 22.90 -20.29
C THR A 976 11.73 23.20 -19.88
N VAL A 977 12.67 22.30 -20.18
CA VAL A 977 14.12 22.47 -20.05
C VAL A 977 14.69 22.69 -21.46
N GLY A 978 15.22 23.89 -21.71
CA GLY A 978 15.85 24.23 -22.99
C GLY A 978 17.24 23.61 -23.17
N GLN A 979 17.84 23.83 -24.34
CA GLN A 979 19.22 23.41 -24.62
C GLN A 979 20.24 24.49 -24.22
N ASN A 980 21.49 24.07 -23.96
CA ASN A 980 22.61 24.99 -23.74
C ASN A 980 23.08 25.58 -25.09
N ASN A 981 22.58 26.77 -25.43
CA ASN A 981 22.91 27.47 -26.68
C ASN A 981 24.29 28.16 -26.66
N GLY A 982 25.25 27.65 -25.88
CA GLY A 982 26.59 28.23 -25.71
C GLY A 982 26.65 29.48 -24.83
N SER A 983 25.54 29.86 -24.18
CA SER A 983 25.44 31.01 -23.28
C SER A 983 25.94 30.74 -21.86
N GLY A 984 26.25 29.48 -21.52
CA GLY A 984 26.55 29.04 -20.15
C GLY A 984 25.34 29.04 -19.22
N LYS A 985 24.12 29.23 -19.75
CA LYS A 985 22.85 29.14 -19.02
C LYS A 985 21.87 28.23 -19.74
N ILE A 986 21.13 27.43 -18.97
CA ILE A 986 20.08 26.54 -19.48
C ILE A 986 18.73 27.05 -18.96
N PRO A 987 17.83 27.54 -19.83
CA PRO A 987 16.53 28.06 -19.39
C PRO A 987 15.59 26.92 -18.98
N VAL A 988 14.82 27.15 -17.92
CA VAL A 988 13.81 26.22 -17.39
C VAL A 988 12.53 27.01 -17.10
N VAL A 989 11.38 26.54 -17.59
CA VAL A 989 10.09 27.25 -17.51
C VAL A 989 8.99 26.29 -17.07
N GLY A 990 8.25 26.64 -16.02
CA GLY A 990 7.15 25.85 -15.47
C GLY A 990 5.77 26.35 -15.93
N TRP A 991 4.97 25.43 -16.46
CA TRP A 991 3.66 25.65 -17.07
C TRP A 991 2.57 24.84 -16.37
N ALA A 992 1.38 25.39 -16.20
CA ALA A 992 0.19 24.65 -15.79
C ALA A 992 -1.11 25.33 -16.23
N ALA A 993 -2.21 24.59 -16.23
CA ALA A 993 -3.53 25.15 -16.47
C ALA A 993 -3.98 25.99 -15.26
N VAL A 994 -4.54 27.17 -15.50
CA VAL A 994 -5.02 28.07 -14.44
C VAL A 994 -6.41 27.63 -14.00
N GLN A 995 -6.60 27.39 -12.70
CA GLN A 995 -7.93 27.08 -12.14
C GLN A 995 -8.70 28.35 -11.75
N ASN A 996 -10.02 28.31 -11.87
CA ASN A 996 -10.90 29.27 -11.22
C ASN A 996 -11.18 28.88 -9.75
N THR A 997 -11.93 29.72 -9.03
CA THR A 997 -12.25 29.54 -7.60
C THR A 997 -13.01 28.25 -7.26
N ALA A 998 -13.64 27.63 -8.27
CA ALA A 998 -14.38 26.36 -8.19
C ALA A 998 -13.55 25.15 -8.65
N GLY A 999 -12.25 25.32 -8.94
CA GLY A 999 -11.34 24.23 -9.35
C GLY A 999 -11.35 23.90 -10.85
N HIS A 1000 -12.25 24.47 -11.66
CA HIS A 1000 -12.26 24.22 -13.10
C HIS A 1000 -11.08 24.91 -13.79
N GLU A 1001 -10.41 24.19 -14.69
CA GLU A 1001 -9.33 24.71 -15.52
C GLU A 1001 -9.86 25.65 -16.62
N LEU A 1002 -9.19 26.79 -16.81
CA LEU A 1002 -9.60 27.89 -17.69
C LEU A 1002 -9.01 27.79 -19.11
N GLY A 1003 -8.59 26.60 -19.54
CA GLY A 1003 -7.95 26.35 -20.84
C GLY A 1003 -6.42 26.34 -20.80
N ASP A 1004 -5.80 26.79 -21.89
CA ASP A 1004 -4.38 26.63 -22.22
C ASP A 1004 -3.38 26.84 -21.06
N LEU A 1005 -2.32 26.02 -21.06
CA LEU A 1005 -1.18 26.11 -20.14
C LEU A 1005 -0.60 27.53 -20.09
N ARG A 1006 -0.37 28.03 -18.87
CA ARG A 1006 0.25 29.34 -18.60
C ARG A 1006 1.55 29.17 -17.84
N GLU A 1007 2.49 30.06 -18.09
CA GLU A 1007 3.73 30.15 -17.32
C GLU A 1007 3.43 30.55 -15.88
N HIS A 1008 3.92 29.76 -14.93
CA HIS A 1008 3.86 30.04 -13.49
C HIS A 1008 5.20 30.59 -12.97
N PHE A 1009 6.31 30.00 -13.42
CA PHE A 1009 7.65 30.45 -13.07
C PHE A 1009 8.65 30.14 -14.20
N SER A 1010 9.76 30.84 -14.19
CA SER A 1010 10.91 30.58 -15.06
C SER A 1010 12.21 30.86 -14.33
N GLY A 1011 13.32 30.36 -14.86
CA GLY A 1011 14.67 30.67 -14.42
C GLY A 1011 15.71 29.98 -15.31
N SER A 1012 16.96 29.92 -14.86
CA SER A 1012 18.01 29.20 -15.56
C SER A 1012 19.05 28.57 -14.65
N ILE A 1013 19.60 27.43 -15.06
CA ILE A 1013 20.76 26.81 -14.43
C ILE A 1013 22.03 27.36 -15.07
N ALA A 1014 22.99 27.80 -14.26
CA ALA A 1014 24.32 28.16 -14.75
C ALA A 1014 25.20 26.91 -14.91
N VAL A 1015 25.84 26.76 -16.07
CA VAL A 1015 26.79 25.69 -16.36
C VAL A 1015 28.20 26.17 -15.99
N ASP A 1016 29.00 25.30 -15.36
CA ASP A 1016 30.40 25.56 -14.97
C ASP A 1016 30.65 26.75 -14.02
N SER A 1017 29.66 27.14 -13.21
CA SER A 1017 29.80 28.25 -12.24
C SER A 1017 30.70 27.90 -11.04
N GLN A 1018 31.89 28.51 -10.96
CA GLN A 1018 32.77 28.48 -9.78
C GLN A 1018 32.53 29.69 -8.82
N GLY A 1019 31.28 30.12 -8.66
CA GLY A 1019 30.95 31.35 -7.94
C GLY A 1019 31.16 31.27 -6.42
N VAL A 1020 32.38 31.62 -5.96
CA VAL A 1020 32.72 31.72 -4.53
C VAL A 1020 31.73 32.63 -3.79
N ILE A 1021 31.28 32.23 -2.60
CA ILE A 1021 30.51 33.08 -1.69
C ILE A 1021 31.51 33.88 -0.86
N GLU A 1022 31.77 35.13 -1.28
CA GLU A 1022 32.88 35.96 -0.78
C GLU A 1022 32.62 36.68 0.56
N ASN A 1023 31.48 36.42 1.20
CA ASN A 1023 31.09 37.12 2.42
C ASN A 1023 31.62 36.40 3.68
N VAL A 1024 32.37 37.12 4.50
CA VAL A 1024 32.74 36.70 5.87
C VAL A 1024 31.64 37.17 6.82
N LEU A 1025 31.29 36.35 7.82
CA LEU A 1025 30.35 36.75 8.86
C LEU A 1025 31.01 37.75 9.83
N ASP A 1026 30.52 39.00 9.84
CA ASP A 1026 31.03 40.04 10.74
C ASP A 1026 30.82 39.68 12.23
N GLU A 1027 31.83 39.91 13.08
CA GLU A 1027 31.72 39.72 14.54
C GLU A 1027 30.89 40.83 15.22
N GLN A 1028 29.57 40.69 15.24
CA GLN A 1028 28.73 41.15 16.36
C GLN A 1028 27.28 40.67 16.24
N LEU A 1029 26.72 40.15 17.33
CA LEU A 1029 25.28 39.91 17.45
C LEU A 1029 24.74 40.40 18.81
N PHE A 1030 24.02 41.51 18.74
CA PHE A 1030 23.13 42.04 19.77
C PHE A 1030 21.99 41.04 20.06
N PRO A 1031 21.21 41.19 21.16
CA PRO A 1031 20.06 40.33 21.40
C PRO A 1031 19.06 40.37 20.23
N PHE A 1032 18.75 39.19 19.69
CA PHE A 1032 17.70 39.01 18.69
C PHE A 1032 16.33 39.26 19.32
N ASN A 1033 15.45 39.98 18.61
CA ASN A 1033 14.04 40.00 18.92
C ASN A 1033 13.41 38.65 18.50
N PRO A 1034 12.53 38.04 19.30
CA PRO A 1034 11.90 36.78 18.94
C PRO A 1034 10.96 36.96 17.73
N MET A 1035 10.99 36.01 16.81
CA MET A 1035 10.03 35.92 15.71
C MET A 1035 8.77 35.18 16.20
N VAL A 1036 7.59 35.69 15.84
CA VAL A 1036 6.31 35.04 16.14
C VAL A 1036 5.50 34.96 14.85
N TYR A 1037 5.19 33.74 14.42
CA TYR A 1037 4.24 33.49 13.33
C TYR A 1037 2.82 33.56 13.89
N GLN A 1038 1.93 34.24 13.18
CA GLN A 1038 0.50 34.29 13.52
C GLN A 1038 -0.21 33.13 12.81
N GLU A 1039 -1.07 32.40 13.53
CA GLU A 1039 -1.86 31.30 12.93
C GLU A 1039 -2.86 31.83 11.90
N ASP A 1040 -3.48 32.98 12.18
CA ASP A 1040 -4.52 33.62 11.37
C ASP A 1040 -3.94 34.49 10.23
N ALA A 1041 -2.64 34.35 9.92
CA ALA A 1041 -1.99 35.14 8.88
C ALA A 1041 -2.56 34.80 7.49
N PRO A 1042 -2.73 35.80 6.59
CA PRO A 1042 -3.11 35.57 5.19
C PRO A 1042 -2.25 34.53 4.45
N LEU A 1043 -0.98 34.40 4.85
CA LEU A 1043 -0.06 33.35 4.42
C LEU A 1043 0.45 32.60 5.66
N ARG A 1044 -0.09 31.40 5.89
CA ARG A 1044 0.24 30.53 7.03
C ARG A 1044 1.37 29.58 6.64
N HIS A 1045 2.37 29.54 7.51
CA HIS A 1045 3.49 28.58 7.46
C HIS A 1045 3.27 27.56 8.59
N GLY A 1046 3.45 26.27 8.30
CA GLY A 1046 3.39 25.16 9.25
C GLY A 1046 4.72 24.93 9.96
N GLN A 1047 4.84 23.84 10.71
CA GLN A 1047 5.94 23.67 11.66
C GLN A 1047 7.30 23.61 10.99
N SER A 1048 7.43 22.94 9.84
CA SER A 1048 8.70 22.79 9.12
C SER A 1048 9.14 24.06 8.40
N PHE A 1049 8.19 24.94 8.02
CA PHE A 1049 8.48 26.24 7.38
C PHE A 1049 8.70 27.39 8.38
N ARG A 1050 8.40 27.21 9.68
CA ARG A 1050 8.66 28.21 10.74
C ARG A 1050 10.13 28.26 11.18
N THR A 1051 11.05 28.30 10.21
CA THR A 1051 12.49 28.17 10.45
C THR A 1051 13.12 29.41 11.10
N LEU A 1052 12.61 30.61 10.81
CA LEU A 1052 13.08 31.87 11.40
C LEU A 1052 12.61 32.05 12.85
N SER A 1053 13.55 32.05 13.80
CA SER A 1053 13.30 32.12 15.25
C SER A 1053 13.53 33.51 15.88
N GLY A 1054 14.27 34.40 15.22
CA GLY A 1054 14.50 35.75 15.71
C GLY A 1054 15.28 36.64 14.75
N LEU A 1055 15.16 37.95 14.95
CA LEU A 1055 15.66 39.00 14.05
C LEU A 1055 16.32 40.16 14.81
N PHE A 1056 17.39 40.70 14.22
CA PHE A 1056 17.97 42.00 14.58
C PHE A 1056 18.12 42.83 13.30
N LEU A 1057 17.54 44.03 13.26
CA LEU A 1057 17.42 44.84 12.04
C LEU A 1057 18.01 46.23 12.26
N ASP A 1058 18.70 46.76 11.24
CA ASP A 1058 19.22 48.12 11.18
C ASP A 1058 18.87 48.79 9.83
N ARG A 1059 19.51 49.91 9.45
CA ARG A 1059 19.21 50.61 8.18
C ARG A 1059 19.93 50.04 6.94
N SER A 1060 20.93 49.18 7.14
CA SER A 1060 21.72 48.49 6.12
C SER A 1060 21.17 47.11 5.78
N GLY A 1061 20.32 46.55 6.65
CA GLY A 1061 19.79 45.20 6.54
C GLY A 1061 19.58 44.61 7.93
N GLY A 1062 20.04 43.38 8.14
CA GLY A 1062 19.90 42.77 9.45
C GLY A 1062 20.53 41.39 9.55
N TRP A 1063 20.21 40.72 10.64
CA TRP A 1063 20.58 39.35 10.94
C TRP A 1063 19.34 38.58 11.38
N GLY A 1064 19.25 37.32 10.99
CA GLY A 1064 18.22 36.39 11.43
C GLY A 1064 18.84 35.13 12.03
N ARG A 1065 18.12 34.48 12.94
CA ARG A 1065 18.47 33.13 13.41
C ARG A 1065 17.47 32.14 12.83
N VAL A 1066 17.95 31.27 11.96
CA VAL A 1066 17.13 30.31 11.21
C VAL A 1066 17.55 28.90 11.62
N THR A 1067 16.60 28.02 11.96
CA THR A 1067 16.90 26.62 12.32
C THR A 1067 16.54 25.71 11.14
N ALA A 1068 17.46 24.83 10.77
CA ALA A 1068 17.22 23.83 9.73
C ALA A 1068 16.22 22.76 10.20
N PRO A 1069 15.08 22.55 9.50
CA PRO A 1069 14.18 21.42 9.78
C PRO A 1069 14.76 20.11 9.22
N ASP A 1070 14.17 18.96 9.57
CA ASP A 1070 14.43 17.71 8.85
C ASP A 1070 13.94 17.84 7.39
N PRO A 1071 14.82 17.72 6.39
CA PRO A 1071 14.44 17.74 4.99
C PRO A 1071 13.37 16.68 4.65
N ASN A 1072 13.38 15.51 5.30
CA ASN A 1072 12.42 14.44 5.01
C ASN A 1072 11.00 14.78 5.48
N VAL A 1073 10.86 15.60 6.53
CA VAL A 1073 9.55 16.13 6.95
C VAL A 1073 9.06 17.14 5.92
N VAL A 1074 9.90 18.09 5.50
CA VAL A 1074 9.55 19.09 4.47
C VAL A 1074 9.11 18.42 3.16
N ALA A 1075 9.80 17.34 2.78
CA ALA A 1075 9.57 16.58 1.56
C ALA A 1075 8.61 15.37 1.74
N ALA A 1076 7.96 15.20 2.88
CA ALA A 1076 7.04 14.08 3.11
C ALA A 1076 5.77 14.22 2.23
N PRO A 1077 5.22 13.12 1.68
CA PRO A 1077 5.61 11.72 1.92
C PRO A 1077 6.76 11.21 1.03
N ARG A 1078 7.29 12.03 0.11
CA ARG A 1078 8.26 11.62 -0.92
C ARG A 1078 9.65 11.33 -0.35
N GLY A 1079 10.05 12.06 0.69
CA GLY A 1079 11.40 12.04 1.27
C GLY A 1079 12.37 12.99 0.56
N ALA A 1080 13.51 13.32 1.19
CA ALA A 1080 14.40 14.38 0.70
C ALA A 1080 15.53 13.92 -0.24
N ARG A 1081 15.60 12.63 -0.56
CA ARG A 1081 16.69 12.09 -1.38
C ARG A 1081 16.59 12.67 -2.81
N GLY A 1082 17.66 13.34 -3.24
CA GLY A 1082 17.73 14.03 -4.54
C GLY A 1082 17.35 15.51 -4.49
N TRP A 1083 16.90 16.06 -3.35
CA TRP A 1083 16.62 17.48 -3.23
C TRP A 1083 17.90 18.31 -3.21
N THR A 1084 17.88 19.49 -3.87
CA THR A 1084 19.05 20.37 -3.99
C THR A 1084 18.94 21.63 -3.13
N VAL A 1085 17.76 22.25 -3.14
CA VAL A 1085 17.48 23.52 -2.50
C VAL A 1085 16.89 23.27 -1.12
N PRO A 1086 17.44 23.83 -0.04
CA PRO A 1086 16.87 23.71 1.30
C PRO A 1086 15.67 24.67 1.43
N VAL A 1087 14.53 24.32 0.81
CA VAL A 1087 13.42 25.25 0.55
C VAL A 1087 12.90 25.95 1.81
N ALA A 1088 12.69 25.23 2.92
CA ALA A 1088 12.17 25.80 4.15
C ALA A 1088 13.16 26.75 4.87
N LEU A 1089 14.48 26.54 4.70
CA LEU A 1089 15.50 27.50 5.13
C LEU A 1089 15.49 28.75 4.24
N LEU A 1090 15.43 28.56 2.92
CA LEU A 1090 15.42 29.64 1.94
C LEU A 1090 14.18 30.53 2.14
N ASP A 1091 13.03 29.92 2.40
CA ASP A 1091 11.76 30.60 2.67
C ASP A 1091 11.82 31.42 3.97
N GLY A 1092 12.32 30.84 5.07
CA GLY A 1092 12.54 31.59 6.31
C GLY A 1092 13.53 32.76 6.16
N CYS A 1093 14.48 32.69 5.24
CA CYS A 1093 15.36 33.82 4.91
C CYS A 1093 14.60 34.95 4.18
N ILE A 1094 13.74 34.58 3.25
CA ILE A 1094 12.85 35.50 2.52
C ILE A 1094 11.84 36.14 3.47
N VAL A 1095 11.24 35.38 4.40
CA VAL A 1095 10.38 35.89 5.48
C VAL A 1095 11.13 36.93 6.33
N GLY A 1096 12.42 36.71 6.62
CA GLY A 1096 13.26 37.69 7.30
C GLY A 1096 13.35 39.04 6.57
N CYS A 1097 13.52 39.00 5.24
CA CYS A 1097 13.51 40.21 4.40
C CYS A 1097 12.12 40.86 4.32
N ALA A 1098 11.03 40.08 4.22
CA ALA A 1098 9.67 40.62 4.24
C ALA A 1098 9.32 41.29 5.59
N VAL A 1099 9.77 40.72 6.71
CA VAL A 1099 9.62 41.33 8.04
C VAL A 1099 10.45 42.62 8.17
N TYR A 1100 11.62 42.71 7.53
CA TYR A 1100 12.35 43.98 7.40
C TYR A 1100 11.49 45.03 6.69
N SER A 1101 10.90 44.71 5.54
CA SER A 1101 10.00 45.64 4.80
C SER A 1101 8.82 46.10 5.65
N TYR A 1102 8.22 45.17 6.39
CA TYR A 1102 7.09 45.48 7.27
C TYR A 1102 7.47 46.40 8.43
N ILE A 1103 8.61 46.16 9.09
CA ILE A 1103 9.03 46.94 10.27
C ILE A 1103 9.64 48.29 9.87
N LEU A 1104 10.55 48.31 8.89
CA LEU A 1104 11.40 49.48 8.60
C LEU A 1104 10.98 50.30 7.38
N LEU A 1105 10.20 49.72 6.45
CA LEU A 1105 9.72 50.42 5.25
C LEU A 1105 8.23 50.83 5.33
N GLY A 1106 7.63 50.77 6.53
CA GLY A 1106 6.29 51.30 6.78
C GLY A 1106 5.15 50.32 6.54
N LYS A 1107 5.21 49.13 7.15
CA LYS A 1107 4.19 48.07 7.07
C LYS A 1107 3.90 47.56 5.66
N ARG A 1108 4.91 47.57 4.78
CA ARG A 1108 4.79 46.96 3.45
C ARG A 1108 4.64 45.45 3.62
N VAL A 1109 3.52 44.90 3.17
CA VAL A 1109 3.34 43.47 2.99
C VAL A 1109 3.84 43.14 1.58
N GLU A 1110 4.84 42.28 1.48
CA GLU A 1110 5.53 42.00 0.23
C GLU A 1110 5.69 40.48 0.03
N VAL A 1111 5.63 40.02 -1.22
CA VAL A 1111 5.73 38.62 -1.61
C VAL A 1111 6.84 38.42 -2.66
N PRO A 1112 7.47 37.23 -2.76
CA PRO A 1112 8.57 37.01 -3.71
C PRO A 1112 8.11 37.15 -5.16
N LEU A 1113 8.79 38.02 -5.92
CA LEU A 1113 8.54 38.22 -7.35
C LEU A 1113 9.63 37.55 -8.20
N ARG A 1114 10.90 37.80 -7.89
CA ARG A 1114 12.05 37.23 -8.61
C ARG A 1114 13.32 37.26 -7.78
N PHE A 1115 14.31 36.46 -8.16
CA PHE A 1115 15.68 36.62 -7.68
C PHE A 1115 16.73 36.42 -8.78
N GLU A 1116 17.75 37.28 -8.78
CA GLU A 1116 18.74 37.36 -9.86
C GLU A 1116 19.72 36.17 -9.81
N ARG A 1117 20.18 35.76 -8.63
CA ARG A 1117 21.19 34.70 -8.46
C ARG A 1117 21.06 34.00 -7.11
N LEU A 1118 20.98 32.68 -7.11
CA LEU A 1118 21.02 31.81 -5.94
C LEU A 1118 22.20 30.84 -6.08
N ARG A 1119 23.08 30.79 -5.07
CA ARG A 1119 24.33 30.00 -5.05
C ARG A 1119 24.35 29.05 -3.85
N PHE A 1120 24.82 27.82 -4.07
CA PHE A 1120 24.98 26.79 -3.03
C PHE A 1120 26.46 26.48 -2.80
N ALA A 1121 26.91 26.59 -1.54
CA ALA A 1121 28.26 26.21 -1.13
C ALA A 1121 28.29 24.88 -0.37
N ASP A 1122 27.40 24.72 0.62
CA ASP A 1122 27.31 23.54 1.49
C ASP A 1122 25.85 23.28 1.92
N ALA A 1123 25.59 22.16 2.63
CA ALA A 1123 24.30 21.79 3.17
C ALA A 1123 24.23 21.99 4.70
N ALA A 1124 23.08 22.43 5.21
CA ALA A 1124 22.80 22.50 6.64
C ALA A 1124 22.51 21.10 7.21
N HIS A 1125 22.91 20.84 8.45
CA HIS A 1125 22.49 19.64 9.19
C HIS A 1125 21.11 19.82 9.81
N GLU A 1126 20.42 18.71 10.11
CA GLU A 1126 19.15 18.73 10.84
C GLU A 1126 19.28 19.47 12.18
N ASN A 1127 18.33 20.34 12.49
CA ASN A 1127 18.31 21.21 13.67
C ASN A 1127 19.50 22.19 13.79
N GLU A 1128 20.29 22.37 12.73
CA GLU A 1128 21.41 23.30 12.72
C GLU A 1128 20.91 24.75 12.85
N LYS A 1129 21.46 25.48 13.83
CA LYS A 1129 21.17 26.90 14.08
C LYS A 1129 22.01 27.75 13.16
N CYS A 1130 21.43 28.12 12.03
CA CYS A 1130 22.04 28.93 10.99
C CYS A 1130 21.90 30.43 11.30
N THR A 1131 22.87 31.22 10.86
CA THR A 1131 22.85 32.68 10.93
C THR A 1131 22.60 33.25 9.55
N LEU A 1132 21.48 33.96 9.39
CA LEU A 1132 21.15 34.73 8.20
C LEU A 1132 21.74 36.13 8.31
N ARG A 1133 22.47 36.60 7.29
CA ARG A 1133 22.83 38.02 7.10
C ARG A 1133 22.06 38.58 5.92
N MET A 1134 21.24 39.59 6.16
CA MET A 1134 20.47 40.31 5.14
C MET A 1134 21.10 41.66 4.86
N PHE A 1135 21.14 42.06 3.59
CA PHE A 1135 21.58 43.35 3.09
C PHE A 1135 20.45 44.00 2.30
N TYR A 1136 19.92 45.12 2.81
CA TYR A 1136 18.93 45.91 2.10
C TYR A 1136 19.61 46.76 1.03
N ARG A 1137 19.12 46.72 -0.22
CA ARG A 1137 19.70 47.49 -1.33
C ARG A 1137 18.90 48.76 -1.64
N SER A 1138 17.61 48.61 -1.91
CA SER A 1138 16.73 49.71 -2.34
C SER A 1138 15.26 49.26 -2.32
N HIS A 1139 14.33 50.22 -2.41
CA HIS A 1139 12.94 49.94 -2.76
C HIS A 1139 12.40 51.06 -3.65
N ASP A 1140 11.35 50.77 -4.41
CA ASP A 1140 10.50 51.74 -5.09
C ASP A 1140 9.02 51.53 -4.65
N GLU A 1141 8.05 52.15 -5.33
CA GLU A 1141 6.63 52.01 -5.00
C GLU A 1141 6.09 50.57 -5.13
N LYS A 1142 6.72 49.75 -5.97
CA LYS A 1142 6.26 48.41 -6.39
C LYS A 1142 7.04 47.28 -5.72
N GLU A 1143 8.35 47.41 -5.52
CA GLU A 1143 9.19 46.33 -4.99
C GLU A 1143 10.28 46.82 -4.02
N SER A 1144 10.80 45.88 -3.21
CA SER A 1144 11.98 46.05 -2.35
C SER A 1144 13.04 45.01 -2.71
N ILE A 1145 14.31 45.41 -2.68
CA ILE A 1145 15.44 44.64 -3.20
C ILE A 1145 16.43 44.31 -2.07
N TYR A 1146 16.77 43.03 -1.93
CA TYR A 1146 17.68 42.50 -0.91
C TYR A 1146 18.76 41.60 -1.52
N ASN A 1147 19.90 41.48 -0.83
CA ASN A 1147 20.77 40.31 -0.92
C ASN A 1147 20.79 39.63 0.46
N PHE A 1148 21.08 38.33 0.52
CA PHE A 1148 21.39 37.68 1.79
C PHE A 1148 22.39 36.52 1.65
N THR A 1149 22.99 36.15 2.77
CA THR A 1149 23.85 34.97 2.91
C THR A 1149 23.47 34.22 4.17
N LEU A 1150 23.31 32.91 4.06
CA LEU A 1150 23.02 32.00 5.17
C LEU A 1150 24.29 31.25 5.54
N TYR A 1151 24.64 31.27 6.83
CA TYR A 1151 25.81 30.59 7.37
C TYR A 1151 25.40 29.50 8.35
N GLY A 1152 26.18 28.42 8.38
CA GLY A 1152 26.05 27.35 9.37
C GLY A 1152 26.41 27.82 10.79
N SER A 1153 26.25 26.89 11.73
CA SER A 1153 26.56 27.09 13.15
C SER A 1153 28.06 27.31 13.43
N ASP A 1154 28.91 26.88 12.50
CA ASP A 1154 30.36 27.06 12.44
C ASP A 1154 30.80 28.27 11.59
N SER A 1155 29.85 29.09 11.14
CA SER A 1155 30.04 30.22 10.21
C SER A 1155 30.45 29.87 8.78
N ARG A 1156 30.39 28.59 8.35
CA ARG A 1156 30.56 28.24 6.93
C ARG A 1156 29.40 28.79 6.07
N PRO A 1157 29.63 29.30 4.85
CA PRO A 1157 28.53 29.70 3.98
C PRO A 1157 27.76 28.46 3.49
N ILE A 1158 26.44 28.45 3.67
CA ILE A 1158 25.54 27.41 3.14
C ILE A 1158 25.05 27.84 1.76
N LEU A 1159 24.40 29.01 1.68
CA LEU A 1159 23.89 29.58 0.44
C LEU A 1159 23.92 31.11 0.46
N ALA A 1160 23.89 31.71 -0.74
CA ALA A 1160 23.75 33.14 -0.92
C ALA A 1160 22.74 33.45 -2.03
N LEU A 1161 21.91 34.46 -1.82
CA LEU A 1161 20.94 34.94 -2.79
C LEU A 1161 21.20 36.44 -3.03
N ASP A 1162 21.51 36.79 -4.28
CA ASP A 1162 21.70 38.16 -4.73
C ASP A 1162 20.46 38.63 -5.52
N GLY A 1163 20.00 39.85 -5.25
CA GLY A 1163 18.89 40.47 -5.94
C GLY A 1163 17.56 39.75 -5.72
N LEU A 1164 17.15 39.53 -4.47
CA LEU A 1164 15.77 39.18 -4.11
C LEU A 1164 14.88 40.40 -4.33
N HIS A 1165 13.86 40.28 -5.18
CA HIS A 1165 12.82 41.30 -5.37
C HIS A 1165 11.52 40.82 -4.70
N LEU A 1166 11.06 41.59 -3.71
CA LEU A 1166 9.79 41.39 -3.03
C LEU A 1166 8.80 42.43 -3.55
N ALA A 1167 7.71 41.99 -4.19
CA ALA A 1167 6.66 42.88 -4.70
C ALA A 1167 5.67 43.26 -3.60
N ARG A 1168 5.35 44.54 -3.48
CA ARG A 1168 4.33 45.07 -2.57
C ARG A 1168 2.94 44.58 -2.98
N VAL A 1169 2.26 43.93 -2.04
CA VAL A 1169 0.83 43.62 -2.15
C VAL A 1169 0.04 44.89 -1.78
N PRO A 1170 -0.88 45.37 -2.63
CA PRO A 1170 -1.79 46.46 -2.27
C PRO A 1170 -2.64 46.07 -1.06
N SER A 1171 -2.88 47.00 -0.13
CA SER A 1171 -3.76 46.70 0.99
C SER A 1171 -5.22 46.65 0.55
N LEU A 1172 -6.06 45.87 1.25
CA LEU A 1172 -7.52 45.81 1.05
C LEU A 1172 -8.26 47.15 1.31
N GLN A 1173 -7.55 48.21 1.68
CA GLN A 1173 -8.06 49.58 1.79
C GLN A 1173 -7.59 50.49 0.62
N GLU A 1174 -6.67 50.01 -0.21
CA GLU A 1174 -6.15 50.68 -1.41
C GLU A 1174 -6.70 50.06 -2.72
N SER A 1175 -7.32 48.87 -2.64
CA SER A 1175 -7.98 48.13 -3.74
C SER A 1175 -9.50 48.27 -3.73
#